data_AF-A0A5M3Z2K8-F1
#
_entry.id   AF-A0A5M3Z2K8-F1
#
_cell.length_a   1.000
_cell.length_b   1.000
_cell.length_c   1.000
_cell.angle_alpha   90.00
_cell.angle_beta   90.00
_cell.angle_gamma   90.00
#
_symmetry.space_group_name_H-M   'P 1'
#
loop_
_entity.id
_entity.type
_entity.pdbx_description
1 polymer ?
#
loop_
_entity_poly.entity_id
_entity_poly.type
_entity_poly.pdbx_seq_one_letter_code
_entity_poly.pdbx_strand_id
1 'polypeptide(L)'
;MSSCDYPVLPREPTLAQLPAEYPSDAQNDIAHTLSTASVRRLVVLDDDPTGTQTCHDIAVLTVWDMATLTAEFRQASRGFFILTNSRALPPLAAEKLIREICENVAQAATATGQSVDIVLRGDSTLRGHFPLEADVAESVFGPADAWVLAPFFFQGGRYTIADVHYVAEGDSLVPAGATQFARDATFGYRSSNLRDYVQEKAPGRFGAGQLHSVSIEDIRAGGPRAVYERLQSVPKGSVVIVNAAAESDMHVFVAGLLLAEAEGKRFLYRTGAAFVSTRLGVRAKPPISAAELQLPRPRTTGGLIIAGSYVPKTTAQLKVLTDRRGGAGALAIIEMDVERLIASPESAEQVVRQVVQETEAQLQAGQDTLVMTSRKLITGDNELSSLAIGTGVAQALVQVLQRIQVRPRYIIAKGGITSSDAATKGLNVKRAWIVGQAAPGVPLWRCDEPTSRHRGVPFVVFPGNVGGEATLFIPAIHLEVISPATSIPRASTDARLPTPERGGRPQDTVESHSPAEGQPVFTHAQLRATTKSRQIAITALIILSNLIQMTVNFAGVAGGRQLGEALHMKETLTQGTFVLMSGRVGDVYGHRKILLCGGAWLTACTLASAFCTDFYAFVAMRALSGVGGACIMPNAVAMIATTNPPGRVRNLSLGLFGASAPLGGYLGALFLGAFLERTEWKWFFVFIAGLGAVTFVVLWVLSPREPAVDRHGKIDWVGSALGTGALILFNFVWNQAPSVGWATPYEITLLVISIVLFALFNAWEKYGTAHPIMPLDIFRAPCFLTLLLVVLLNYMAVGTLIWYQVLWLQDVWRWTPLQFAVGWTPFVVCGTAAACLAAWLIPRLAAQWILAIGTVTILVSTVLMATVPLRQSYWAQIFPSVVLFAFCPDLVYTAGQIIASNSVRRHQQGIAGSLIGTLNLYGNSLGLGFASTIEVQIARAYDSPVLGYRAALYFGVGISAVALLLDVFFVRLVKDEREGWEEDVDLVDVSDRAAATGAQLPSQGVV
;
A
#
# COMPACT_ATOMS: atom_id res chain seq x y z
N MET A 1 22.42 22.38 28.03
CA MET A 1 22.61 23.04 26.73
C MET A 1 21.56 22.47 25.79
N SER A 2 20.73 23.30 25.16
CA SER A 2 19.66 22.82 24.27
C SER A 2 20.27 22.19 23.02
N SER A 3 19.73 21.06 22.57
CA SER A 3 20.26 20.16 21.54
C SER A 3 20.18 20.69 20.09
N CYS A 4 20.25 22.01 19.88
CA CYS A 4 20.01 22.63 18.56
C CYS A 4 21.11 23.55 18.00
N ASP A 5 22.17 23.90 18.75
CA ASP A 5 23.12 24.94 18.31
C ASP A 5 24.55 24.41 18.11
N TYR A 6 24.79 23.66 17.02
CA TYR A 6 26.16 23.46 16.51
C TYR A 6 26.44 24.47 15.41
N PRO A 7 27.58 25.21 15.43
CA PRO A 7 27.86 26.23 14.43
C PRO A 7 28.29 25.61 13.09
N VAL A 8 28.06 26.36 12.01
CA VAL A 8 28.72 26.08 10.71
C VAL A 8 30.21 26.41 10.85
N LEU A 9 31.07 25.48 10.44
CA LEU A 9 32.51 25.60 10.60
C LEU A 9 33.22 25.82 9.26
N PRO A 10 34.30 26.61 9.20
CA PRO A 10 35.10 26.73 7.98
C PRO A 10 35.88 25.42 7.74
N ARG A 11 35.76 24.82 6.56
CA ARG A 11 36.23 23.45 6.28
C ARG A 11 37.74 23.30 6.42
N GLU A 12 38.53 24.05 5.66
CA GLU A 12 39.99 23.91 5.67
C GLU A 12 40.61 24.23 7.03
N PRO A 13 40.26 25.34 7.72
CA PRO A 13 40.80 25.63 9.04
C PRO A 13 40.42 24.57 10.08
N THR A 14 39.20 24.03 10.02
CA THR A 14 38.74 23.00 10.95
C THR A 14 39.51 21.70 10.76
N LEU A 15 39.68 21.25 9.51
CA LEU A 15 40.43 20.04 9.20
C LEU A 15 41.93 20.18 9.55
N ALA A 16 42.50 21.38 9.39
CA ALA A 16 43.89 21.66 9.75
C ALA A 16 44.16 21.69 11.26
N GLN A 17 43.13 21.89 12.10
CA GLN A 17 43.25 21.88 13.56
C GLN A 17 43.17 20.48 14.17
N LEU A 18 42.75 19.47 13.40
CA LEU A 18 42.68 18.09 13.87
C LEU A 18 44.10 17.52 14.09
N PRO A 19 44.26 16.50 14.98
CA PRO A 19 45.52 15.78 15.11
C PRO A 19 46.03 15.28 13.75
N ALA A 20 47.35 15.18 13.57
CA ALA A 20 47.92 14.66 12.32
C ALA A 20 47.43 13.24 12.04
N GLU A 21 47.17 12.91 10.76
CA GLU A 21 46.76 11.55 10.37
C GLU A 21 47.79 10.50 10.81
N TYR A 22 47.30 9.30 11.13
CA TYR A 22 48.14 8.22 11.63
C TYR A 22 49.24 7.88 10.60
N PRO A 23 50.53 7.86 11.00
CA PRO A 23 51.66 7.91 10.06
C PRO A 23 51.88 6.62 9.27
N SER A 24 51.33 5.47 9.71
CA SER A 24 51.51 4.19 9.02
C SER A 24 50.27 3.78 8.22
N ASP A 25 50.48 3.12 7.07
CA ASP A 25 49.42 2.63 6.20
C ASP A 25 48.67 1.43 6.81
N ALA A 26 47.60 1.73 7.55
CA ALA A 26 46.71 0.74 8.14
C ALA A 26 46.00 -0.18 7.11
N GLN A 27 46.02 0.13 5.80
CA GLN A 27 45.49 -0.78 4.79
C GLN A 27 46.31 -2.07 4.69
N ASN A 28 47.61 -2.03 4.96
CA ASN A 28 48.45 -3.22 5.01
C ASN A 28 48.06 -4.11 6.19
N ASP A 29 47.77 -3.52 7.34
CA ASP A 29 47.32 -4.24 8.54
C ASP A 29 45.96 -4.91 8.29
N ILE A 30 45.04 -4.21 7.62
CA ILE A 30 43.75 -4.77 7.18
C ILE A 30 43.97 -5.96 6.24
N ALA A 31 44.79 -5.78 5.19
CA ALA A 31 45.04 -6.82 4.21
C ALA A 31 45.69 -8.06 4.85
N HIS A 32 46.65 -7.85 5.75
CA HIS A 32 47.29 -8.88 6.53
C HIS A 32 46.26 -9.63 7.39
N THR A 33 45.46 -8.93 8.19
CA THR A 33 44.46 -9.55 9.08
C THR A 33 43.40 -10.32 8.30
N LEU A 34 42.91 -9.77 7.18
CA LEU A 34 41.97 -10.47 6.29
C LEU A 34 42.57 -11.69 5.56
N SER A 35 43.90 -11.85 5.58
CA SER A 35 44.59 -13.01 5.01
C SER A 35 44.97 -14.07 6.05
N THR A 36 45.15 -13.67 7.32
CA THR A 36 45.66 -14.54 8.39
C THR A 36 44.59 -14.94 9.40
N ALA A 37 43.57 -14.11 9.63
CA ALA A 37 42.50 -14.38 10.57
C ALA A 37 41.25 -14.95 9.86
N SER A 38 40.52 -15.82 10.57
CA SER A 38 39.20 -16.29 10.12
C SER A 38 38.16 -15.21 10.40
N VAL A 39 37.98 -14.32 9.43
CA VAL A 39 36.99 -13.24 9.51
C VAL A 39 35.72 -13.66 8.78
N ARG A 40 34.55 -13.28 9.31
CA ARG A 40 33.26 -13.60 8.69
C ARG A 40 33.09 -12.88 7.36
N ARG A 41 32.32 -13.49 6.45
CA ARG A 41 31.99 -12.91 5.15
C ARG A 41 31.04 -11.73 5.31
N LEU A 42 31.34 -10.62 4.63
CA LEU A 42 30.56 -9.40 4.76
C LEU A 42 29.40 -9.39 3.75
N VAL A 43 28.15 -9.31 4.24
CA VAL A 43 26.98 -9.13 3.38
C VAL A 43 26.44 -7.72 3.58
N VAL A 44 26.48 -6.92 2.51
CA VAL A 44 26.13 -5.50 2.57
C VAL A 44 24.71 -5.33 2.04
N LEU A 45 23.79 -4.94 2.92
CA LEU A 45 22.44 -4.54 2.54
C LEU A 45 22.47 -3.04 2.28
N ASP A 46 22.32 -2.66 1.01
CA ASP A 46 22.32 -1.27 0.58
C ASP A 46 20.87 -0.78 0.48
N ASP A 47 20.51 0.22 1.29
CA ASP A 47 19.16 0.81 1.32
C ASP A 47 18.88 1.71 0.10
N ASP A 48 19.93 2.06 -0.66
CA ASP A 48 19.89 2.91 -1.85
C ASP A 48 20.80 2.33 -2.96
N PRO A 49 20.31 2.22 -4.21
CA PRO A 49 21.04 1.67 -5.37
C PRO A 49 22.42 2.31 -5.65
N THR A 50 22.70 3.49 -5.10
CA THR A 50 23.91 4.26 -5.41
C THR A 50 25.10 3.96 -4.51
N GLY A 51 25.00 3.04 -3.54
CA GLY A 51 25.98 2.92 -2.46
C GLY A 51 27.27 2.18 -2.70
N THR A 52 27.43 1.62 -3.89
CA THR A 52 28.62 0.86 -4.31
C THR A 52 29.85 1.73 -4.63
N GLN A 53 29.88 2.96 -4.14
CA GLN A 53 30.66 4.10 -4.65
C GLN A 53 32.16 3.96 -4.50
N THR A 54 32.62 3.32 -3.42
CA THR A 54 34.04 3.19 -3.07
C THR A 54 34.60 1.80 -3.34
N CYS A 55 33.76 0.89 -3.86
CA CYS A 55 34.12 -0.51 -4.09
C CYS A 55 34.52 -0.77 -5.55
N HIS A 56 35.27 -1.85 -5.76
CA HIS A 56 35.53 -2.45 -7.07
C HIS A 56 35.80 -3.96 -6.88
N ASP A 57 35.68 -4.72 -7.97
CA ASP A 57 35.85 -6.18 -8.02
C ASP A 57 34.97 -6.95 -7.03
N ILE A 58 33.78 -6.41 -6.74
CA ILE A 58 32.79 -6.99 -5.83
C ILE A 58 31.46 -7.16 -6.57
N ALA A 59 30.74 -8.23 -6.24
CA ALA A 59 29.43 -8.53 -6.79
C ALA A 59 28.33 -7.67 -6.13
N VAL A 60 27.34 -7.31 -6.94
CA VAL A 60 26.12 -6.61 -6.55
C VAL A 60 24.95 -7.44 -7.03
N LEU A 61 24.12 -7.87 -6.10
CA LEU A 61 22.92 -8.65 -6.34
C LEU A 61 21.70 -7.74 -6.24
N THR A 62 20.76 -7.90 -7.15
CA THR A 62 19.43 -7.25 -7.12
C THR A 62 18.32 -8.24 -6.78
N VAL A 63 18.69 -9.52 -6.61
CA VAL A 63 17.82 -10.63 -6.23
C VAL A 63 18.49 -11.42 -5.10
N TRP A 64 17.68 -12.00 -4.22
CA TRP A 64 18.12 -12.69 -3.00
C TRP A 64 17.47 -14.08 -2.87
N ASP A 65 17.21 -14.73 -4.01
CA ASP A 65 16.76 -16.12 -4.01
C ASP A 65 17.90 -17.06 -3.57
N MET A 66 17.51 -18.20 -2.99
CA MET A 66 18.46 -19.17 -2.43
C MET A 66 19.49 -19.68 -3.42
N ALA A 67 19.16 -19.81 -4.72
CA ALA A 67 20.10 -20.30 -5.71
C ALA A 67 21.19 -19.25 -6.00
N THR A 68 20.79 -17.98 -6.18
CA THR A 68 21.73 -16.87 -6.40
C THR A 68 22.62 -16.66 -5.17
N LEU A 69 22.05 -16.62 -3.97
CA LEU A 69 22.83 -16.44 -2.74
C LEU A 69 23.82 -17.59 -2.52
N THR A 70 23.37 -18.85 -2.66
CA THR A 70 24.25 -20.02 -2.50
C THR A 70 25.37 -20.01 -3.54
N ALA A 71 25.09 -19.59 -4.77
CA ALA A 71 26.11 -19.46 -5.82
C ALA A 71 27.15 -18.38 -5.47
N GLU A 72 26.71 -17.24 -4.92
CA GLU A 72 27.63 -16.17 -4.51
C GLU A 72 28.44 -16.56 -3.27
N PHE A 73 27.84 -17.23 -2.29
CA PHE A 73 28.59 -17.77 -1.14
C PHE A 73 29.68 -18.76 -1.55
N ARG A 74 29.49 -19.51 -2.64
CA ARG A 74 30.53 -20.41 -3.17
C ARG A 74 31.69 -19.67 -3.86
N GLN A 75 31.56 -18.38 -4.14
CA GLN A 75 32.65 -17.57 -4.69
C GLN A 75 33.71 -17.27 -3.62
N ALA A 76 34.91 -16.93 -4.07
CA ALA A 76 36.03 -16.56 -3.21
C ALA A 76 35.97 -15.09 -2.69
N SER A 77 34.93 -14.33 -3.02
CA SER A 77 34.79 -12.89 -2.71
C SER A 77 34.65 -12.61 -1.20
N ARG A 78 35.37 -11.65 -0.62
CA ARG A 78 35.28 -11.41 0.85
C ARG A 78 33.92 -10.88 1.33
N GLY A 79 33.12 -10.40 0.39
CA GLY A 79 31.74 -9.99 0.61
C GLY A 79 31.08 -9.57 -0.69
N PHE A 80 29.79 -9.27 -0.61
CA PHE A 80 28.98 -8.82 -1.75
C PHE A 80 27.86 -7.91 -1.29
N PHE A 81 27.31 -7.14 -2.23
CA PHE A 81 26.18 -6.26 -1.99
C PHE A 81 24.87 -6.94 -2.37
N ILE A 82 23.82 -6.65 -1.61
CA ILE A 82 22.43 -6.87 -1.97
C ILE A 82 21.77 -5.49 -2.01
N LEU A 83 21.29 -5.09 -3.18
CA LEU A 83 20.54 -3.86 -3.35
C LEU A 83 19.10 -4.09 -2.91
N THR A 84 18.76 -3.52 -1.76
CA THR A 84 17.42 -3.68 -1.18
C THR A 84 16.47 -2.61 -1.71
N ASN A 85 16.99 -1.40 -1.94
CA ASN A 85 16.17 -0.21 -2.18
C ASN A 85 15.10 -0.02 -1.08
N SER A 86 15.40 -0.46 0.16
CA SER A 86 14.48 -0.42 1.32
C SER A 86 14.08 0.99 1.71
N ARG A 87 14.90 2.01 1.39
CA ARG A 87 14.60 3.41 1.67
C ARG A 87 13.37 3.91 0.90
N ALA A 88 13.10 3.33 -0.28
CA ALA A 88 11.94 3.65 -1.11
C ALA A 88 10.69 2.83 -0.75
N LEU A 89 10.66 2.26 0.46
CA LEU A 89 9.57 1.46 1.00
C LEU A 89 9.14 2.00 2.37
N PRO A 90 7.86 1.88 2.73
CA PRO A 90 7.38 2.16 4.08
C PRO A 90 7.98 1.17 5.11
N PRO A 91 8.08 1.51 6.40
CA PRO A 91 8.79 0.74 7.41
C PRO A 91 8.36 -0.73 7.50
N LEU A 92 7.07 -1.04 7.43
CA LEU A 92 6.60 -2.43 7.53
C LEU A 92 6.96 -3.28 6.30
N ALA A 93 6.98 -2.66 5.11
CA ALA A 93 7.44 -3.33 3.90
C ALA A 93 8.97 -3.47 3.90
N ALA A 94 9.70 -2.46 4.36
CA ALA A 94 11.15 -2.51 4.56
C ALA A 94 11.52 -3.60 5.59
N GLU A 95 10.81 -3.69 6.72
CA GLU A 95 11.00 -4.76 7.70
C GLU A 95 10.83 -6.15 7.07
N LYS A 96 9.73 -6.36 6.35
CA LYS A 96 9.46 -7.65 5.70
C LYS A 96 10.54 -8.00 4.69
N LEU A 97 10.94 -7.04 3.87
CA LEU A 97 11.99 -7.21 2.87
C LEU A 97 13.34 -7.55 3.52
N ILE A 98 13.76 -6.76 4.52
CA ILE A 98 15.04 -6.96 5.21
C ILE A 98 15.03 -8.29 5.95
N ARG A 99 13.91 -8.66 6.59
CA ARG A 99 13.76 -9.96 7.26
C ARG A 99 13.89 -11.11 6.26
N GLU A 100 13.21 -11.05 5.13
CA GLU A 100 13.30 -12.05 4.06
C GLU A 100 14.75 -12.19 3.55
N ILE A 101 15.42 -11.07 3.29
CA ILE A 101 16.82 -11.07 2.84
C ILE A 101 17.72 -11.67 3.92
N CYS A 102 17.59 -11.24 5.18
CA CYS A 102 18.38 -11.75 6.29
C CYS A 102 18.17 -13.25 6.51
N GLU A 103 16.93 -13.75 6.45
CA GLU A 103 16.59 -15.17 6.59
C GLU A 103 17.20 -15.99 5.45
N ASN A 104 17.07 -15.53 4.20
CA ASN A 104 17.68 -16.22 3.04
C ASN A 104 19.21 -16.20 3.10
N VAL A 105 19.81 -15.07 3.53
CA VAL A 105 21.26 -14.96 3.73
C VAL A 105 21.73 -15.91 4.84
N ALA A 106 21.02 -15.97 5.98
CA ALA A 106 21.33 -16.89 7.07
C ALA A 106 21.23 -18.35 6.62
N GLN A 107 20.20 -18.69 5.85
CA GLN A 107 20.02 -20.03 5.31
C GLN A 107 21.11 -20.39 4.30
N ALA A 108 21.47 -19.48 3.39
CA ALA A 108 22.51 -19.72 2.38
C ALA A 108 23.92 -19.80 3.00
N ALA A 109 24.21 -18.98 4.01
CA ALA A 109 25.44 -19.06 4.79
C ALA A 109 25.54 -20.42 5.51
N THR A 110 24.45 -20.86 6.16
CA THR A 110 24.38 -22.17 6.83
C THR A 110 24.57 -23.31 5.83
N ALA A 111 23.90 -23.27 4.67
CA ALA A 111 23.99 -24.27 3.62
C ALA A 111 25.39 -24.39 2.99
N THR A 112 26.20 -23.33 3.08
CA THR A 112 27.57 -23.28 2.56
C THR A 112 28.64 -23.39 3.65
N GLY A 113 28.24 -23.57 4.92
CA GLY A 113 29.16 -23.71 6.05
C GLY A 113 29.94 -22.44 6.37
N GLN A 114 29.38 -21.26 6.12
CA GLN A 114 30.05 -19.98 6.28
C GLN A 114 29.42 -19.12 7.36
N SER A 115 30.23 -18.28 7.99
CA SER A 115 29.81 -17.26 8.94
C SER A 115 29.72 -15.90 8.26
N VAL A 116 28.76 -15.09 8.67
CA VAL A 116 28.48 -13.77 8.05
C VAL A 116 28.35 -12.67 9.08
N ASP A 117 28.74 -11.46 8.70
CA ASP A 117 28.37 -10.22 9.38
C ASP A 117 27.56 -9.34 8.41
N ILE A 118 26.52 -8.69 8.95
CA ILE A 118 25.60 -7.83 8.17
C ILE A 118 26.03 -6.38 8.28
N VAL A 119 26.15 -5.72 7.12
CA VAL A 119 26.32 -4.26 7.04
C VAL A 119 25.06 -3.64 6.48
N LEU A 120 24.44 -2.77 7.28
CA LEU A 120 23.30 -1.95 6.89
C LEU A 120 23.84 -0.62 6.36
N ARG A 121 24.17 -0.60 5.08
CA ARG A 121 24.73 0.59 4.44
C ARG A 121 23.59 1.56 4.17
N GLY A 122 23.72 2.75 4.74
CA GLY A 122 22.69 3.80 4.73
C GLY A 122 23.09 5.03 3.95
N ASP A 123 22.22 6.05 3.95
CA ASP A 123 22.60 7.38 3.49
C ASP A 123 23.66 7.95 4.44
N SER A 124 24.77 8.40 3.88
CA SER A 124 25.77 9.16 4.62
C SER A 124 25.20 10.43 5.28
N THR A 125 24.04 10.93 4.82
CA THR A 125 23.31 12.05 5.48
C THR A 125 22.35 11.60 6.59
N LEU A 126 22.51 10.38 7.12
CA LEU A 126 21.75 9.81 8.24
C LEU A 126 20.28 9.46 7.94
N ARG A 127 19.85 9.50 6.68
CA ARG A 127 18.51 9.08 6.29
C ARG A 127 18.40 7.55 6.17
N GLY A 128 17.20 7.01 6.42
CA GLY A 128 16.87 5.59 6.35
C GLY A 128 16.16 5.07 7.61
N HIS A 129 15.79 3.79 7.57
CA HIS A 129 14.95 3.12 8.58
C HIS A 129 15.71 2.74 9.87
N PHE A 130 16.55 3.62 10.41
CA PHE A 130 17.22 3.35 11.69
C PHE A 130 16.27 3.62 12.87
N PRO A 131 16.17 2.75 13.91
CA PRO A 131 16.94 1.52 14.14
C PRO A 131 16.32 0.23 13.55
N LEU A 132 15.16 0.32 12.89
CA LEU A 132 14.41 -0.84 12.40
C LEU A 132 15.26 -1.85 11.62
N GLU A 133 16.07 -1.40 10.66
CA GLU A 133 16.92 -2.31 9.87
C GLU A 133 17.89 -3.11 10.76
N ALA A 134 18.39 -2.48 11.82
CA ALA A 134 19.31 -3.07 12.76
C ALA A 134 18.62 -4.07 13.70
N ASP A 135 17.46 -3.70 14.23
CA ASP A 135 16.66 -4.61 15.06
C ASP A 135 16.23 -5.88 14.29
N VAL A 136 15.89 -5.74 12.99
CA VAL A 136 15.54 -6.89 12.14
C VAL A 136 16.74 -7.80 11.92
N ALA A 137 17.89 -7.25 11.53
CA ALA A 137 19.11 -8.03 11.35
C ALA A 137 19.52 -8.76 12.64
N GLU A 138 19.45 -8.09 13.80
CA GLU A 138 19.74 -8.68 15.11
C GLU A 138 18.75 -9.79 15.47
N SER A 139 17.47 -9.67 15.09
CA SER A 139 16.46 -10.72 15.33
C SER A 139 16.74 -12.02 14.58
N VAL A 140 17.46 -11.96 13.45
CA VAL A 140 17.78 -13.13 12.62
C VAL A 140 19.15 -13.72 12.98
N PHE A 141 20.18 -12.88 13.12
CA PHE A 141 21.56 -13.32 13.38
C PHE A 141 21.92 -13.40 14.87
N GLY A 142 21.02 -12.95 15.74
CA GLY A 142 21.21 -12.88 17.18
C GLY A 142 21.92 -11.60 17.65
N PRO A 143 21.99 -11.37 18.98
CA PRO A 143 22.51 -10.13 19.55
C PRO A 143 23.99 -9.93 19.23
N ALA A 144 24.30 -8.74 18.70
CA ALA A 144 25.65 -8.23 18.55
C ALA A 144 26.24 -7.80 19.91
N ASP A 145 27.56 -7.72 20.00
CA ASP A 145 28.23 -7.15 21.16
C ASP A 145 28.11 -5.62 21.17
N ALA A 146 28.21 -4.97 20.01
CA ALA A 146 27.86 -3.55 19.86
C ALA A 146 27.42 -3.22 18.43
N TRP A 147 26.67 -2.14 18.27
CA TRP A 147 26.37 -1.54 16.97
C TRP A 147 27.43 -0.50 16.63
N VAL A 148 27.94 -0.48 15.41
CA VAL A 148 28.91 0.51 14.94
C VAL A 148 28.21 1.49 14.01
N LEU A 149 28.18 2.77 14.39
CA LEU A 149 27.61 3.87 13.62
C LEU A 149 28.74 4.70 12.99
N ALA A 150 28.93 4.55 11.67
CA ALA A 150 30.04 5.15 10.93
C ALA A 150 29.57 5.76 9.60
N PRO A 151 28.87 6.92 9.60
CA PRO A 151 28.28 7.53 8.41
C PRO A 151 29.30 8.24 7.47
N PHE A 152 30.58 8.25 7.83
CA PHE A 152 31.65 8.94 7.10
C PHE A 152 31.71 8.59 5.61
N PHE A 153 31.86 9.62 4.76
CA PHE A 153 32.04 9.46 3.32
C PHE A 153 32.78 10.66 2.71
N PHE A 154 34.09 10.51 2.51
CA PHE A 154 34.99 11.59 2.07
C PHE A 154 34.64 12.19 0.70
N GLN A 155 34.40 11.35 -0.32
CA GLN A 155 34.05 11.82 -1.68
C GLN A 155 32.69 12.51 -1.72
N GLY A 156 31.83 12.19 -0.74
CA GLY A 156 30.59 12.92 -0.49
C GLY A 156 30.78 14.20 0.32
N GLY A 157 31.93 14.44 0.94
CA GLY A 157 32.13 15.53 1.88
C GLY A 157 31.33 15.34 3.18
N ARG A 158 31.23 14.11 3.68
CA ARG A 158 30.58 13.78 4.96
C ARG A 158 31.64 13.45 6.01
N TYR A 159 31.64 14.21 7.10
CA TYR A 159 32.66 14.17 8.15
C TYR A 159 32.00 13.96 9.52
N THR A 160 32.64 13.25 10.44
CA THR A 160 32.19 13.14 11.83
C THR A 160 33.32 13.60 12.74
N ILE A 161 33.11 14.71 13.45
CA ILE A 161 34.10 15.37 14.30
C ILE A 161 33.45 15.68 15.64
N ALA A 162 34.08 15.25 16.75
CA ALA A 162 33.55 15.40 18.11
C ALA A 162 32.09 14.91 18.25
N ASP A 163 31.81 13.74 17.66
CA ASP A 163 30.51 13.07 17.54
C ASP A 163 29.46 13.83 16.70
N VAL A 164 29.79 15.01 16.16
CA VAL A 164 28.90 15.78 15.30
C VAL A 164 29.15 15.41 13.84
N HIS A 165 28.08 15.07 13.13
CA HIS A 165 28.13 14.77 11.71
C HIS A 165 27.92 16.04 10.88
N TYR A 166 28.79 16.27 9.90
CA TYR A 166 28.81 17.46 9.04
C TYR A 166 28.73 17.08 7.55
N VAL A 167 28.08 17.95 6.78
CA VAL A 167 28.03 17.92 5.32
C VAL A 167 28.78 19.13 4.78
N ALA A 168 29.72 18.91 3.87
CA ALA A 168 30.45 19.99 3.21
C ALA A 168 29.60 20.68 2.14
N GLU A 169 29.46 21.99 2.25
CA GLU A 169 28.83 22.86 1.27
C GLU A 169 29.81 23.99 0.91
N GLY A 170 30.49 23.86 -0.23
CA GLY A 170 31.60 24.75 -0.60
C GLY A 170 32.76 24.65 0.39
N ASP A 171 33.13 25.79 0.98
CA ASP A 171 34.22 25.88 1.97
C ASP A 171 33.73 25.78 3.42
N SER A 172 32.47 25.41 3.63
CA SER A 172 31.86 25.28 4.96
C SER A 172 31.48 23.83 5.29
N LEU A 173 31.56 23.48 6.56
CA LEU A 173 31.04 22.25 7.17
C LEU A 173 29.74 22.60 7.90
N VAL A 174 28.61 22.20 7.32
CA VAL A 174 27.28 22.43 7.86
C VAL A 174 26.87 21.24 8.71
N PRO A 175 26.47 21.41 9.98
CA PRO A 175 25.96 20.31 10.81
C PRO A 175 24.79 19.60 10.12
N ALA A 176 24.77 18.27 10.13
CA ALA A 176 23.83 17.48 9.35
C ALA A 176 22.36 17.85 9.64
N GLY A 177 22.02 18.09 10.91
CA GLY A 177 20.70 18.54 11.38
C GLY A 177 20.26 19.91 10.86
N ALA A 178 21.20 20.76 10.42
CA ALA A 178 20.92 22.07 9.84
C ALA A 178 20.72 22.03 8.31
N THR A 179 21.08 20.91 7.68
CA THR A 179 20.98 20.75 6.22
C THR A 179 19.54 20.50 5.77
N GLN A 180 19.30 20.63 4.46
CA GLN A 180 18.01 20.23 3.86
C GLN A 180 17.71 18.73 4.05
N PHE A 181 18.72 17.87 4.22
CA PHE A 181 18.54 16.42 4.39
C PHE A 181 17.93 16.06 5.75
N ALA A 182 18.14 16.88 6.77
CA ALA A 182 17.53 16.70 8.09
C ALA A 182 16.05 17.12 8.12
N ARG A 183 15.63 17.94 7.15
CA ARG A 183 14.24 18.35 6.94
C ARG A 183 13.48 17.39 6.00
N ASP A 184 14.09 16.25 5.68
CA ASP A 184 13.44 15.15 4.98
C ASP A 184 12.15 14.79 5.71
N ALA A 185 11.05 14.67 4.98
CA ALA A 185 9.77 14.42 5.62
C ALA A 185 9.79 13.04 6.31
N THR A 186 10.43 12.03 5.70
CA THR A 186 10.44 10.61 6.11
C THR A 186 11.41 10.33 7.21
N PHE A 187 12.65 10.70 6.93
CA PHE A 187 13.79 10.29 7.72
C PHE A 187 14.33 11.48 8.49
N GLY A 188 13.58 12.58 8.54
CA GLY A 188 13.95 13.83 9.19
C GLY A 188 14.42 13.63 10.63
N TYR A 189 15.36 14.48 11.03
CA TYR A 189 15.98 14.46 12.33
C TYR A 189 16.44 15.86 12.70
N ARG A 190 16.70 16.10 13.98
CA ARG A 190 17.16 17.42 14.46
C ARG A 190 18.60 17.38 14.92
N SER A 191 19.02 16.28 15.54
CA SER A 191 20.35 16.21 16.11
C SER A 191 21.44 16.03 15.05
N SER A 192 22.49 16.85 15.14
CA SER A 192 23.74 16.62 14.41
C SER A 192 24.73 15.78 15.20
N ASN A 193 24.58 15.70 16.53
CA ASN A 193 25.40 14.83 17.37
C ASN A 193 24.87 13.40 17.27
N LEU A 194 25.73 12.46 16.90
CA LEU A 194 25.34 11.07 16.64
C LEU A 194 24.85 10.32 17.89
N ARG A 195 25.25 10.73 19.10
CA ARG A 195 24.73 10.17 20.36
C ARG A 195 23.28 10.54 20.55
N ASP A 196 23.01 11.83 20.42
CA ASP A 196 21.67 12.39 20.55
C ASP A 196 20.77 11.94 19.39
N TYR A 197 21.33 11.77 18.18
CA TYR A 197 20.63 11.20 17.02
C TYR A 197 20.15 9.77 17.30
N VAL A 198 21.00 8.93 17.91
CA VAL A 198 20.59 7.56 18.30
C VAL A 198 19.45 7.61 19.32
N GLN A 199 19.51 8.52 20.29
CA GLN A 199 18.42 8.69 21.27
C GLN A 199 17.13 9.22 20.63
N GLU A 200 17.26 10.14 19.67
CA GLU A 200 16.14 10.70 18.91
C GLU A 200 15.43 9.63 18.07
N LYS A 201 16.20 8.80 17.36
CA LYS A 201 15.65 7.75 16.47
C LYS A 201 15.22 6.48 17.20
N ALA A 202 15.83 6.18 18.35
CA ALA A 202 15.55 4.98 19.13
C ALA A 202 15.21 5.33 20.60
N PRO A 203 14.10 6.07 20.85
CA PRO A 203 13.78 6.58 22.17
C PRO A 203 13.56 5.43 23.16
N GLY A 204 14.33 5.43 24.26
CA GLY A 204 14.26 4.41 25.30
C GLY A 204 14.96 3.08 24.99
N ARG A 205 15.54 2.90 23.78
CA ARG A 205 16.25 1.66 23.40
C ARG A 205 17.64 1.56 24.00
N PHE A 206 18.35 2.70 24.07
CA PHE A 206 19.72 2.80 24.57
C PHE A 206 19.83 3.88 25.65
N GLY A 207 20.42 3.53 26.80
CA GLY A 207 20.76 4.50 27.83
C GLY A 207 22.01 5.32 27.46
N ALA A 208 22.18 6.50 28.04
CA ALA A 208 23.35 7.36 27.78
C ALA A 208 24.70 6.65 28.07
N GLY A 209 24.73 5.75 29.05
CA GLY A 209 25.90 4.93 29.39
C GLY A 209 26.21 3.78 28.42
N GLN A 210 25.35 3.54 27.42
CA GLN A 210 25.54 2.55 26.35
C GLN A 210 25.99 3.19 25.03
N LEU A 211 26.10 4.53 24.99
CA LEU A 211 26.56 5.26 23.81
C LEU A 211 28.03 5.63 24.01
N HIS A 212 28.91 5.00 23.24
CA HIS A 212 30.36 5.18 23.32
C HIS A 212 30.88 5.78 22.02
N SER A 213 31.98 6.51 22.12
CA SER A 213 32.63 7.13 20.96
C SER A 213 34.06 6.64 20.83
N VAL A 214 34.48 6.48 19.58
CA VAL A 214 35.88 6.40 19.16
C VAL A 214 36.19 7.73 18.50
N SER A 215 36.99 8.56 19.19
CA SER A 215 37.32 9.92 18.78
C SER A 215 38.40 9.95 17.69
N ILE A 216 38.60 11.11 17.06
CA ILE A 216 39.70 11.29 16.11
C ILE A 216 41.04 11.15 16.83
N GLU A 217 41.13 11.56 18.08
CA GLU A 217 42.31 11.42 18.93
C GLU A 217 42.63 9.94 19.19
N ASP A 218 41.62 9.13 19.55
CA ASP A 218 41.80 7.68 19.73
C ASP A 218 42.35 7.02 18.47
N ILE A 219 41.88 7.46 17.30
CA ILE A 219 42.26 6.92 15.98
C ILE A 219 43.65 7.41 15.57
N ARG A 220 43.87 8.72 15.54
CA ARG A 220 45.08 9.34 14.97
C ARG A 220 46.28 9.27 15.91
N ALA A 221 46.08 9.42 17.22
CA ALA A 221 47.16 9.33 18.20
C ALA A 221 47.34 7.92 18.76
N GLY A 222 46.24 7.18 18.96
CA GLY A 222 46.25 5.83 19.54
C GLY A 222 46.45 4.69 18.54
N GLY A 223 46.09 4.90 17.27
CA GLY A 223 46.24 3.89 16.21
C GLY A 223 45.32 2.67 16.35
N PRO A 224 45.53 1.61 15.55
CA PRO A 224 44.67 0.43 15.53
C PRO A 224 44.55 -0.27 16.89
N ARG A 225 45.62 -0.26 17.69
CA ARG A 225 45.64 -0.92 18.99
C ARG A 225 44.73 -0.23 20.01
N ALA A 226 44.75 1.11 20.07
CA ALA A 226 43.87 1.86 20.96
C ALA A 226 42.39 1.69 20.56
N VAL A 227 42.10 1.67 19.26
CA VAL A 227 40.74 1.37 18.77
C VAL A 227 40.29 -0.02 19.21
N TYR A 228 41.15 -1.04 19.05
CA TYR A 228 40.88 -2.39 19.51
C TYR A 228 40.57 -2.44 21.02
N GLU A 229 41.41 -1.81 21.86
CA GLU A 229 41.22 -1.78 23.32
C GLU A 229 39.92 -1.07 23.71
N ARG A 230 39.60 0.02 23.01
CA ARG A 230 38.34 0.75 23.19
C ARG A 230 37.15 -0.15 22.86
N LEU A 231 37.15 -0.82 21.71
CA LEU A 231 36.08 -1.73 21.30
C LEU A 231 35.94 -2.94 22.24
N GLN A 232 37.04 -3.44 22.79
CA GLN A 232 37.00 -4.51 23.78
C GLN A 232 36.33 -4.08 25.09
N SER A 233 36.58 -2.85 25.54
CA SER A 233 36.03 -2.28 26.79
C SER A 233 34.53 -1.96 26.74
N VAL A 234 33.93 -1.89 25.55
CA VAL A 234 32.52 -1.52 25.37
C VAL A 234 31.60 -2.64 25.89
N PRO A 235 30.64 -2.32 26.78
CA PRO A 235 29.66 -3.28 27.29
C PRO A 235 28.79 -3.85 26.16
N LYS A 236 28.32 -5.09 26.33
CA LYS A 236 27.42 -5.72 25.36
C LYS A 236 26.11 -4.95 25.21
N GLY A 237 25.63 -4.80 23.97
CA GLY A 237 24.39 -4.09 23.64
C GLY A 237 24.56 -2.56 23.54
N SER A 238 25.80 -2.10 23.35
CA SER A 238 26.14 -0.68 23.22
C SER A 238 26.15 -0.22 21.75
N VAL A 239 26.13 1.10 21.55
CA VAL A 239 26.37 1.73 20.24
C VAL A 239 27.70 2.47 20.28
N VAL A 240 28.55 2.21 19.30
CA VAL A 240 29.87 2.83 19.10
C VAL A 240 29.79 3.80 17.93
N ILE A 241 30.02 5.08 18.21
CA ILE A 241 30.07 6.16 17.24
C ILE A 241 31.50 6.34 16.77
N VAL A 242 31.68 6.36 15.45
CA VAL A 242 32.99 6.47 14.82
C VAL A 242 33.18 7.86 14.26
N ASN A 243 34.20 8.56 14.76
CA ASN A 243 34.63 9.83 14.23
C ASN A 243 35.63 9.61 13.10
N ALA A 244 35.52 10.37 12.02
CA ALA A 244 36.45 10.29 10.90
C ALA A 244 36.37 11.59 10.09
N ALA A 245 37.53 12.08 9.69
CA ALA A 245 37.66 13.25 8.83
C ALA A 245 38.51 13.01 7.58
N ALA A 246 39.22 11.88 7.52
CA ALA A 246 40.01 11.39 6.39
C ALA A 246 39.76 9.90 6.14
N GLU A 247 40.07 9.40 4.94
CA GLU A 247 39.96 7.96 4.64
C GLU A 247 40.89 7.10 5.51
N SER A 248 42.06 7.64 5.84
CA SER A 248 43.04 7.02 6.75
C SER A 248 42.46 6.78 8.15
N ASP A 249 41.58 7.65 8.65
CA ASP A 249 40.91 7.47 9.94
C ASP A 249 40.04 6.21 9.92
N MET A 250 39.32 5.99 8.81
CA MET A 250 38.51 4.78 8.63
C MET A 250 39.38 3.52 8.50
N HIS A 251 40.54 3.62 7.84
CA HIS A 251 41.50 2.52 7.75
C HIS A 251 41.99 2.09 9.14
N VAL A 252 42.38 3.03 9.98
CA VAL A 252 42.84 2.75 11.34
C VAL A 252 41.72 2.19 12.20
N PHE A 253 40.52 2.77 12.12
CA PHE A 253 39.36 2.25 12.85
C PHE A 253 39.06 0.79 12.48
N VAL A 254 39.01 0.49 11.18
CA VAL A 254 38.72 -0.87 10.70
C VAL A 254 39.86 -1.85 11.03
N ALA A 255 41.12 -1.42 11.01
CA ALA A 255 42.24 -2.25 11.45
C ALA A 255 42.07 -2.69 12.92
N GLY A 256 41.70 -1.77 13.82
CA GLY A 256 41.40 -2.09 15.22
C GLY A 256 40.14 -2.94 15.38
N LEU A 257 39.10 -2.67 14.60
CA LEU A 257 37.85 -3.44 14.57
C LEU A 257 38.11 -4.91 14.18
N LEU A 258 38.90 -5.15 13.14
CA LEU A 258 39.26 -6.49 12.67
C LEU A 258 40.01 -7.31 13.73
N LEU A 259 40.86 -6.66 14.54
CA LEU A 259 41.51 -7.30 15.68
C LEU A 259 40.48 -7.74 16.73
N ALA A 260 39.46 -6.91 17.01
CA ALA A 260 38.41 -7.25 17.96
C ALA A 260 37.52 -8.40 17.44
N GLU A 261 37.20 -8.41 16.15
CA GLU A 261 36.45 -9.49 15.50
C GLU A 261 37.25 -10.81 15.45
N ALA A 262 38.56 -10.74 15.24
CA ALA A 262 39.44 -11.91 15.28
C ALA A 262 39.48 -12.58 16.66
N GLU A 263 39.23 -11.82 17.74
CA GLU A 263 39.06 -12.33 19.10
C GLU A 263 37.61 -12.74 19.43
N GLY A 264 36.71 -12.71 18.44
CA GLY A 264 35.37 -13.27 18.54
C GLY A 264 34.25 -12.26 18.81
N LYS A 265 34.55 -10.95 18.96
CA LYS A 265 33.52 -9.92 19.05
C LYS A 265 32.65 -9.90 17.79
N ARG A 266 31.37 -9.59 17.96
CA ARG A 266 30.41 -9.46 16.87
C ARG A 266 29.82 -8.06 16.86
N PHE A 267 29.80 -7.44 15.70
CA PHE A 267 29.25 -6.10 15.55
C PHE A 267 28.18 -6.10 14.46
N LEU A 268 27.21 -5.20 14.63
CA LEU A 268 26.25 -4.86 13.58
C LEU A 268 26.58 -3.46 13.07
N TYR A 269 26.61 -3.28 11.76
CA TYR A 269 27.17 -2.07 11.16
C TYR A 269 26.08 -1.19 10.54
N ARG A 270 26.00 0.09 10.94
CA ARG A 270 25.23 1.14 10.24
C ARG A 270 26.20 2.19 9.71
N THR A 271 26.45 2.19 8.40
CA THR A 271 27.63 2.90 7.86
C THR A 271 27.36 3.65 6.55
N GLY A 272 28.27 4.57 6.23
CA GLY A 272 28.44 5.14 4.89
C GLY A 272 29.30 4.23 3.99
N ALA A 273 29.67 4.73 2.81
CA ALA A 273 30.38 3.96 1.79
C ALA A 273 31.83 3.59 2.20
N ALA A 274 32.56 4.51 2.84
CA ALA A 274 33.98 4.35 3.14
C ALA A 274 34.27 3.09 3.98
N PHE A 275 33.44 2.83 5.00
CA PHE A 275 33.57 1.67 5.87
C PHE A 275 33.57 0.35 5.08
N VAL A 276 32.65 0.20 4.12
CA VAL A 276 32.46 -1.06 3.38
C VAL A 276 33.70 -1.40 2.56
N SER A 277 34.22 -0.45 1.79
CA SER A 277 35.45 -0.64 1.02
C SER A 277 36.63 -1.00 1.91
N THR A 278 36.78 -0.29 3.03
CA THR A 278 37.87 -0.53 3.98
C THR A 278 37.77 -1.91 4.64
N ARG A 279 36.58 -2.31 5.10
CA ARG A 279 36.34 -3.59 5.79
C ARG A 279 36.51 -4.80 4.86
N LEU A 280 36.31 -4.63 3.56
CA LEU A 280 36.59 -5.63 2.52
C LEU A 280 38.07 -5.65 2.09
N GLY A 281 38.87 -4.67 2.51
CA GLY A 281 40.26 -4.50 2.09
C GLY A 281 40.40 -4.02 0.64
N VAL A 282 39.39 -3.33 0.12
CA VAL A 282 39.41 -2.72 -1.21
C VAL A 282 40.24 -1.45 -1.14
N ARG A 283 41.25 -1.34 -2.02
CA ARG A 283 42.08 -0.13 -2.11
C ARG A 283 41.42 0.89 -3.02
N ALA A 284 41.67 2.17 -2.75
CA ALA A 284 41.19 3.23 -3.63
C ALA A 284 41.82 3.10 -5.03
N LYS A 285 40.97 3.12 -6.07
CA LYS A 285 41.38 3.11 -7.47
C LYS A 285 40.97 4.44 -8.12
N PRO A 286 41.81 5.07 -8.96
CA PRO A 286 41.38 6.22 -9.75
C PRO A 286 40.19 5.86 -10.65
N PRO A 287 39.40 6.85 -11.11
CA PRO A 287 38.32 6.61 -12.05
C PRO A 287 38.78 5.83 -13.29
N ILE A 288 37.98 4.86 -13.71
CA ILE A 288 38.28 3.94 -14.81
C ILE A 288 38.51 4.71 -16.11
N SER A 289 39.60 4.39 -16.79
CA SER A 289 39.95 4.98 -18.08
C SER A 289 39.18 4.36 -19.25
N ALA A 290 39.11 5.06 -20.38
CA ALA A 290 38.49 4.56 -21.62
C ALA A 290 39.10 3.23 -22.09
N ALA A 291 40.41 3.07 -21.91
CA ALA A 291 41.16 1.87 -22.31
C ALA A 291 40.78 0.65 -21.44
N GLU A 292 40.58 0.86 -20.14
CA GLU A 292 40.15 -0.20 -19.21
C GLU A 292 38.69 -0.62 -19.42
N LEU A 293 37.83 0.26 -19.93
CA LEU A 293 36.42 -0.05 -20.25
C LEU A 293 36.25 -1.01 -21.43
N GLN A 294 37.30 -1.26 -22.22
CA GLN A 294 37.28 -2.15 -23.40
C GLN A 294 36.12 -1.84 -24.37
N LEU A 295 35.82 -0.55 -24.57
CA LEU A 295 34.74 -0.14 -25.47
C LEU A 295 35.05 -0.58 -26.92
N PRO A 296 34.04 -1.00 -27.70
CA PRO A 296 34.25 -1.45 -29.09
C PRO A 296 34.96 -0.39 -29.96
N ARG A 297 35.99 -0.81 -30.69
CA ARG A 297 36.73 0.01 -31.66
C ARG A 297 36.77 -0.71 -33.03
N PRO A 298 36.37 -0.06 -34.15
CA PRO A 298 35.87 1.32 -34.26
C PRO A 298 34.50 1.53 -33.61
N ARG A 299 34.11 2.79 -33.40
CA ARG A 299 32.80 3.14 -32.83
C ARG A 299 31.68 2.67 -33.76
N THR A 300 30.97 1.63 -33.37
CA THR A 300 29.86 1.05 -34.15
C THR A 300 28.49 1.55 -33.69
N THR A 301 28.35 1.92 -32.41
CA THR A 301 27.12 2.47 -31.84
C THR A 301 27.40 3.61 -30.87
N GLY A 302 26.40 4.46 -30.64
CA GLY A 302 26.42 5.51 -29.63
C GLY A 302 26.30 4.99 -28.19
N GLY A 303 26.60 5.84 -27.21
CA GLY A 303 26.25 5.62 -25.80
C GLY A 303 24.91 6.27 -25.45
N LEU A 304 24.26 5.75 -24.40
CA LEU A 304 22.96 6.21 -23.93
C LEU A 304 23.07 6.87 -22.56
N ILE A 305 22.46 8.04 -22.40
CA ILE A 305 22.38 8.77 -21.13
C ILE A 305 20.90 8.98 -20.82
N ILE A 306 20.46 8.61 -19.62
CA ILE A 306 19.07 8.72 -19.17
C ILE A 306 19.01 9.57 -17.91
N ALA A 307 18.19 10.62 -17.92
CA ALA A 307 17.99 11.50 -16.77
C ALA A 307 16.51 11.83 -16.57
N GLY A 308 15.92 11.34 -15.48
CA GLY A 308 14.53 11.66 -15.11
C GLY A 308 14.39 12.80 -14.11
N SER A 309 15.47 13.20 -13.43
CA SER A 309 15.41 14.06 -12.24
C SER A 309 15.36 15.56 -12.53
N TYR A 310 14.45 16.25 -11.82
CA TYR A 310 14.29 17.71 -11.84
C TYR A 310 14.80 18.39 -10.57
N VAL A 311 16.03 18.05 -10.16
CA VAL A 311 16.68 18.69 -9.01
C VAL A 311 17.69 19.72 -9.52
N PRO A 312 17.86 20.91 -8.90
CA PRO A 312 18.76 21.96 -9.38
C PRO A 312 20.16 21.47 -9.76
N LYS A 313 20.72 20.57 -8.94
CA LYS A 313 22.03 19.94 -9.18
C LYS A 313 22.06 19.09 -10.47
N THR A 314 21.04 18.28 -10.70
CA THR A 314 20.89 17.51 -11.95
C THR A 314 20.72 18.44 -13.14
N THR A 315 19.94 19.53 -13.00
CA THR A 315 19.80 20.55 -14.06
C THR A 315 21.15 21.16 -14.43
N ALA A 316 21.94 21.59 -13.44
CA ALA A 316 23.25 22.19 -13.65
C ALA A 316 24.21 21.20 -14.35
N GLN A 317 24.21 19.94 -13.93
CA GLN A 317 25.01 18.89 -14.53
C GLN A 317 24.62 18.58 -15.99
N LEU A 318 23.32 18.50 -16.29
CA LEU A 318 22.82 18.33 -17.65
C LEU A 318 23.15 19.54 -18.53
N LYS A 319 23.05 20.76 -17.99
CA LYS A 319 23.41 21.98 -18.71
C LYS A 319 24.88 21.95 -19.15
N VAL A 320 25.80 21.61 -18.25
CA VAL A 320 27.23 21.50 -18.60
C VAL A 320 27.48 20.43 -19.67
N LEU A 321 26.80 19.29 -19.59
CA LEU A 321 26.90 18.23 -20.60
C LEU A 321 26.39 18.73 -21.97
N THR A 322 25.21 19.35 -22.00
CA THR A 322 24.57 19.88 -23.22
C THR A 322 25.37 21.03 -23.84
N ASP A 323 25.87 21.97 -23.04
CA ASP A 323 26.67 23.09 -23.53
C ASP A 323 27.99 22.61 -24.16
N ARG A 324 28.65 21.63 -23.53
CA ARG A 324 29.94 21.11 -24.01
C ARG A 324 29.82 20.19 -25.22
N ARG A 325 28.73 19.44 -25.33
CA ARG A 325 28.60 18.34 -26.32
C ARG A 325 27.46 18.50 -27.31
N GLY A 326 26.36 19.14 -26.91
CA GLY A 326 25.20 19.40 -27.77
C GLY A 326 25.52 20.45 -28.83
N GLY A 327 26.12 21.58 -28.44
CA GLY A 327 26.51 22.65 -29.38
C GLY A 327 27.55 22.23 -30.43
N ALA A 328 28.34 21.19 -30.13
CA ALA A 328 29.34 20.62 -31.04
C ALA A 328 28.78 19.51 -31.95
N GLY A 329 27.47 19.20 -31.89
CA GLY A 329 26.85 18.10 -32.64
C GLY A 329 27.25 16.69 -32.18
N ALA A 330 27.97 16.58 -31.05
CA ALA A 330 28.54 15.32 -30.55
C ALA A 330 27.61 14.56 -29.57
N LEU A 331 26.43 15.10 -29.28
CA LEU A 331 25.40 14.52 -28.42
C LEU A 331 24.02 14.83 -29.03
N ALA A 332 23.24 13.79 -29.34
CA ALA A 332 21.83 13.93 -29.69
C ALA A 332 21.02 14.10 -28.40
N ILE A 333 20.07 15.03 -28.40
CA ILE A 333 19.24 15.35 -27.23
C ILE A 333 17.80 15.05 -27.59
N ILE A 334 17.19 14.12 -26.87
CA ILE A 334 15.80 13.72 -27.02
C ILE A 334 15.10 14.06 -25.72
N GLU A 335 14.17 15.01 -25.81
CA GLU A 335 13.37 15.45 -24.67
C GLU A 335 12.03 14.69 -24.66
N MET A 336 11.72 14.07 -23.53
CA MET A 336 10.44 13.43 -23.26
C MET A 336 9.50 14.46 -22.65
N ASP A 337 8.48 14.86 -23.42
CA ASP A 337 7.47 15.81 -22.98
C ASP A 337 6.60 15.20 -21.86
N VAL A 338 6.80 15.68 -20.63
CA VAL A 338 6.08 15.21 -19.45
C VAL A 338 4.58 15.55 -19.52
N GLU A 339 4.16 16.67 -20.12
CA GLU A 339 2.74 17.01 -20.26
C GLU A 339 2.02 15.95 -21.11
N ARG A 340 2.66 15.52 -22.21
CA ARG A 340 2.11 14.48 -23.07
C ARG A 340 2.16 13.10 -22.42
N LEU A 341 3.18 12.80 -21.60
CA LEU A 341 3.28 11.54 -20.86
C LEU A 341 2.14 11.37 -19.85
N ILE A 342 1.64 12.45 -19.26
CA ILE A 342 0.60 12.39 -18.22
C ILE A 342 -0.81 12.62 -18.75
N ALA A 343 -0.96 13.07 -20.00
CA ALA A 343 -2.25 13.39 -20.60
C ALA A 343 -3.19 12.17 -20.76
N SER A 344 -2.67 11.03 -21.25
CA SER A 344 -3.41 9.76 -21.34
C SER A 344 -2.46 8.57 -21.51
N PRO A 345 -2.88 7.34 -21.18
CA PRO A 345 -2.08 6.13 -21.42
C PRO A 345 -1.67 5.94 -22.89
N GLU A 346 -2.56 6.29 -23.84
CA GLU A 346 -2.29 6.24 -25.27
C GLU A 346 -1.25 7.29 -25.69
N SER A 347 -1.34 8.50 -25.12
CA SER A 347 -0.36 9.58 -25.34
C SER A 347 1.02 9.19 -24.81
N ALA A 348 1.08 8.63 -23.60
CA ALA A 348 2.31 8.15 -23.00
C ALA A 348 3.00 7.09 -23.86
N GLU A 349 2.21 6.12 -24.33
CA GLU A 349 2.68 5.05 -25.21
C GLU A 349 3.20 5.58 -26.56
N GLN A 350 2.57 6.62 -27.11
CA GLN A 350 3.06 7.30 -28.32
C GLN A 350 4.40 8.01 -28.08
N VAL A 351 4.53 8.75 -26.97
CA VAL A 351 5.78 9.43 -26.60
C VAL A 351 6.91 8.41 -26.44
N VAL A 352 6.67 7.31 -25.69
CA VAL A 352 7.68 6.25 -25.52
C VAL A 352 8.08 5.65 -26.86
N ARG A 353 7.14 5.34 -27.76
CA ARG A 353 7.47 4.81 -29.09
C ARG A 353 8.30 5.78 -29.92
N GLN A 354 7.95 7.06 -29.92
CA GLN A 354 8.69 8.10 -30.64
C GLN A 354 10.12 8.20 -30.10
N VAL A 355 10.28 8.32 -28.78
CA VAL A 355 11.59 8.43 -28.12
C VAL A 355 12.46 7.21 -28.40
N VAL A 356 11.89 5.99 -28.39
CA VAL A 356 12.62 4.77 -28.74
C VAL A 356 13.12 4.82 -30.18
N GLN A 357 12.25 5.16 -31.15
CA GLN A 357 12.61 5.23 -32.57
C GLN A 357 13.72 6.25 -32.83
N GLU A 358 13.61 7.45 -32.27
CA GLU A 358 14.62 8.49 -32.38
C GLU A 358 15.93 8.06 -31.71
N THR A 359 15.86 7.47 -30.51
CA THR A 359 17.04 7.00 -29.78
C THR A 359 17.78 5.91 -30.56
N GLU A 360 17.07 4.93 -31.11
CA GLU A 360 17.67 3.86 -31.91
C GLU A 360 18.34 4.38 -33.17
N ALA A 361 17.72 5.33 -33.87
CA ALA A 361 18.30 5.95 -35.06
C ALA A 361 19.64 6.64 -34.75
N GLN A 362 19.70 7.41 -33.65
CA GLN A 362 20.92 8.10 -33.22
C GLN A 362 22.01 7.12 -32.75
N LEU A 363 21.63 6.09 -32.00
CA LEU A 363 22.56 5.06 -31.56
C LEU A 363 23.15 4.27 -32.73
N GLN A 364 22.35 3.95 -33.76
CA GLN A 364 22.82 3.29 -35.00
C GLN A 364 23.74 4.19 -35.82
N ALA A 365 23.52 5.51 -35.80
CA ALA A 365 24.42 6.49 -36.43
C ALA A 365 25.74 6.67 -35.66
N GLY A 366 25.94 5.96 -34.55
CA GLY A 366 27.14 6.09 -33.72
C GLY A 366 27.16 7.34 -32.85
N GLN A 367 26.06 8.08 -32.73
CA GLN A 367 25.96 9.31 -31.95
C GLN A 367 25.57 9.01 -30.50
N ASP A 368 26.23 9.64 -29.52
CA ASP A 368 25.81 9.52 -28.11
C ASP A 368 24.48 10.25 -27.94
N THR A 369 23.55 9.66 -27.19
CA THR A 369 22.17 10.15 -27.07
C THR A 369 21.81 10.37 -25.61
N LEU A 370 21.33 11.58 -25.30
CA LEU A 370 20.72 11.94 -24.03
C LEU A 370 19.20 11.88 -24.16
N VAL A 371 18.57 10.99 -23.40
CA VAL A 371 17.13 10.97 -23.17
C VAL A 371 16.86 11.61 -21.81
N MET A 372 16.17 12.75 -21.82
CA MET A 372 15.80 13.45 -20.59
C MET A 372 14.35 13.88 -20.59
N THR A 373 13.80 14.08 -19.40
CA THR A 373 12.46 14.64 -19.23
C THR A 373 12.46 16.15 -19.48
N SER A 374 11.32 16.68 -19.94
CA SER A 374 11.15 18.11 -20.16
C SER A 374 11.44 18.92 -18.90
N ARG A 375 12.06 20.09 -19.08
CA ARG A 375 12.54 20.92 -17.97
C ARG A 375 11.51 21.97 -17.50
N LYS A 376 10.29 21.91 -18.02
CA LYS A 376 9.18 22.68 -17.47
C LYS A 376 8.69 21.94 -16.23
N LEU A 377 8.76 22.60 -15.07
CA LEU A 377 8.24 22.04 -13.82
C LEU A 377 6.73 21.83 -13.97
N ILE A 378 6.26 20.60 -13.82
CA ILE A 378 4.83 20.27 -13.81
C ILE A 378 4.48 19.89 -12.38
N THR A 379 3.77 20.80 -11.72
CA THR A 379 3.22 20.60 -10.39
C THR A 379 1.84 20.02 -10.53
N GLY A 380 1.57 18.91 -9.83
CA GLY A 380 0.20 18.46 -9.64
C GLY A 380 -0.56 19.42 -8.73
N ASP A 381 -1.90 19.35 -8.76
CA ASP A 381 -2.77 20.15 -7.88
C ASP A 381 -2.59 19.79 -6.38
N ASN A 382 -2.00 18.62 -6.10
CA ASN A 382 -1.69 18.12 -4.77
C ASN A 382 -0.46 17.18 -4.77
N GLU A 383 -0.07 16.68 -3.60
CA GLU A 383 1.13 15.85 -3.41
C GLU A 383 1.07 14.51 -4.16
N LEU A 384 -0.12 13.91 -4.23
CA LEU A 384 -0.38 12.62 -4.89
C LEU A 384 -0.32 12.72 -6.42
N SER A 385 -0.87 13.79 -6.99
CA SER A 385 -0.76 14.04 -8.43
C SER A 385 0.70 14.28 -8.84
N SER A 386 1.48 15.00 -8.04
CA SER A 386 2.92 15.17 -8.23
C SER A 386 3.70 13.84 -8.20
N LEU A 387 3.29 12.90 -7.35
CA LEU A 387 3.87 11.55 -7.25
C LEU A 387 3.51 10.64 -8.43
N ALA A 388 2.25 10.68 -8.86
CA ALA A 388 1.75 9.92 -10.01
C ALA A 388 2.47 10.33 -11.30
N ILE A 389 2.72 11.64 -11.47
CA ILE A 389 3.55 12.20 -12.54
C ILE A 389 4.95 11.58 -12.46
N GLY A 390 5.57 11.60 -11.28
CA GLY A 390 6.91 11.05 -11.08
C GLY A 390 7.04 9.56 -11.38
N THR A 391 6.08 8.77 -10.93
CA THR A 391 6.02 7.31 -11.18
C THR A 391 5.81 7.01 -12.65
N GLY A 392 4.90 7.74 -13.32
CA GLY A 392 4.66 7.61 -14.76
C GLY A 392 5.90 7.95 -15.59
N VAL A 393 6.62 9.00 -15.20
CA VAL A 393 7.90 9.40 -15.82
C VAL A 393 8.98 8.31 -15.65
N ALA A 394 9.17 7.80 -14.44
CA ALA A 394 10.15 6.74 -14.18
C ALA A 394 9.82 5.47 -14.99
N GLN A 395 8.54 5.08 -15.03
CA GLN A 395 8.08 3.93 -15.82
C GLN A 395 8.31 4.15 -17.32
N ALA A 396 8.08 5.36 -17.85
CA ALA A 396 8.34 5.67 -19.25
C ALA A 396 9.83 5.53 -19.60
N LEU A 397 10.74 6.03 -18.75
CA LEU A 397 12.19 5.88 -18.96
C LEU A 397 12.64 4.40 -18.92
N VAL A 398 12.06 3.60 -18.02
CA VAL A 398 12.29 2.14 -17.98
C VAL A 398 11.79 1.48 -19.26
N GLN A 399 10.60 1.85 -19.75
CA GLN A 399 10.06 1.30 -20.99
C GLN A 399 10.92 1.66 -22.20
N VAL A 400 11.49 2.86 -22.25
CA VAL A 400 12.45 3.24 -23.29
C VAL A 400 13.64 2.26 -23.26
N LEU A 401 14.24 2.04 -22.09
CA LEU A 401 15.38 1.13 -21.95
C LEU A 401 15.04 -0.33 -22.27
N GLN A 402 13.81 -0.78 -21.96
CA GLN A 402 13.34 -2.12 -22.29
C GLN A 402 13.07 -2.30 -23.80
N ARG A 403 12.77 -1.24 -24.54
CA ARG A 403 12.37 -1.33 -25.95
C ARG A 403 13.52 -1.09 -26.92
N ILE A 404 14.58 -0.41 -26.50
CA ILE A 404 15.82 -0.26 -27.29
C ILE A 404 16.42 -1.64 -27.57
N GLN A 405 16.56 -1.99 -28.85
CA GLN A 405 17.21 -3.20 -29.34
C GLN A 405 18.67 -2.93 -29.71
N VAL A 406 18.98 -1.72 -30.19
CA VAL A 406 20.34 -1.30 -30.54
C VAL A 406 21.21 -1.34 -29.29
N ARG A 407 22.30 -2.10 -29.32
CA ARG A 407 23.22 -2.23 -28.18
C ARG A 407 24.01 -0.92 -27.98
N PRO A 408 23.78 -0.17 -26.89
CA PRO A 408 24.56 1.03 -26.61
C PRO A 408 26.00 0.66 -26.25
N ARG A 409 26.93 1.58 -26.50
CA ARG A 409 28.34 1.44 -26.12
C ARG A 409 28.55 1.51 -24.60
N TYR A 410 27.77 2.35 -23.94
CA TYR A 410 27.70 2.52 -22.49
C TYR A 410 26.31 3.05 -22.14
N ILE A 411 25.92 2.92 -20.88
CA ILE A 411 24.67 3.47 -20.35
C ILE A 411 24.98 4.28 -19.10
N ILE A 412 24.51 5.53 -19.04
CA ILE A 412 24.60 6.38 -17.85
C ILE A 412 23.17 6.66 -17.37
N ALA A 413 22.85 6.28 -16.14
CA ALA A 413 21.57 6.64 -15.51
C ALA A 413 21.82 7.64 -14.38
N LYS A 414 21.14 8.79 -14.43
CA LYS A 414 21.29 9.87 -13.45
C LYS A 414 20.13 9.94 -12.46
N GLY A 415 20.47 9.80 -11.17
CA GLY A 415 19.55 9.90 -10.04
C GLY A 415 19.34 8.53 -9.38
N GLY A 416 19.25 8.47 -8.05
CA GLY A 416 19.23 7.19 -7.31
C GLY A 416 18.14 6.23 -7.81
N ILE A 417 16.88 6.68 -7.77
CA ILE A 417 15.73 5.89 -8.22
C ILE A 417 15.85 5.53 -9.71
N THR A 418 16.18 6.51 -10.56
CA THR A 418 16.36 6.29 -12.01
C THR A 418 17.44 5.24 -12.29
N SER A 419 18.56 5.27 -11.57
CA SER A 419 19.63 4.27 -11.73
C SER A 419 19.21 2.88 -11.24
N SER A 420 18.47 2.77 -10.13
CA SER A 420 17.94 1.47 -9.66
C SER A 420 16.99 0.85 -10.68
N ASP A 421 16.00 1.62 -11.11
CA ASP A 421 14.95 1.14 -11.99
C ASP A 421 15.52 0.82 -13.38
N ALA A 422 16.50 1.60 -13.85
CA ALA A 422 17.25 1.29 -15.05
C ALA A 422 18.01 -0.04 -14.92
N ALA A 423 18.68 -0.31 -13.80
CA ALA A 423 19.42 -1.56 -13.59
C ALA A 423 18.48 -2.78 -13.46
N THR A 424 17.51 -2.69 -12.55
CA THR A 424 16.68 -3.82 -12.11
C THR A 424 15.54 -4.11 -13.08
N LYS A 425 14.82 -3.08 -13.54
CA LYS A 425 13.63 -3.23 -14.41
C LYS A 425 13.95 -3.01 -15.88
N GLY A 426 14.82 -2.06 -16.18
CA GLY A 426 15.20 -1.72 -17.56
C GLY A 426 16.16 -2.74 -18.17
N LEU A 427 17.28 -2.98 -17.50
CA LEU A 427 18.34 -3.89 -17.93
C LEU A 427 18.14 -5.32 -17.42
N ASN A 428 17.26 -5.55 -16.45
CA ASN A 428 17.04 -6.88 -15.86
C ASN A 428 18.34 -7.50 -15.31
N VAL A 429 19.17 -6.67 -14.67
CA VAL A 429 20.38 -7.11 -13.98
C VAL A 429 19.96 -7.89 -12.75
N LYS A 430 20.40 -9.15 -12.59
CA LYS A 430 20.26 -9.93 -11.35
C LYS A 430 21.55 -9.92 -10.53
N ARG A 431 22.68 -10.03 -11.22
CA ARG A 431 24.02 -9.95 -10.66
C ARG A 431 24.92 -9.10 -11.56
N ALA A 432 25.55 -8.08 -10.98
CA ALA A 432 26.55 -7.25 -11.64
C ALA A 432 27.86 -7.22 -10.86
N TRP A 433 28.93 -6.82 -11.54
CA TRP A 433 30.23 -6.55 -10.93
C TRP A 433 30.46 -5.05 -10.87
N ILE A 434 30.94 -4.57 -9.72
CA ILE A 434 31.44 -3.20 -9.59
C ILE A 434 32.83 -3.17 -10.21
N VAL A 435 32.97 -2.53 -11.36
CA VAL A 435 34.26 -2.47 -12.08
C VAL A 435 35.16 -1.38 -11.51
N GLY A 436 34.55 -0.37 -10.87
CA GLY A 436 35.23 0.75 -10.25
C GLY A 436 34.36 1.99 -10.30
N GLN A 437 34.99 3.16 -10.43
CA GLN A 437 34.31 4.44 -10.46
C GLN A 437 34.45 5.09 -11.83
N ALA A 438 33.38 5.68 -12.36
CA ALA A 438 33.44 6.49 -13.58
C ALA A 438 33.92 7.93 -13.29
N ALA A 439 33.66 8.40 -12.08
CA ALA A 439 34.17 9.63 -11.48
C ALA A 439 34.20 9.45 -9.95
N PRO A 440 34.93 10.28 -9.18
CA PRO A 440 34.97 10.14 -7.73
C PRO A 440 33.56 10.06 -7.11
N GLY A 441 33.25 8.93 -6.46
CA GLY A 441 31.95 8.65 -5.84
C GLY A 441 30.83 8.23 -6.81
N VAL A 442 31.12 7.99 -8.08
CA VAL A 442 30.17 7.56 -9.13
C VAL A 442 30.51 6.13 -9.57
N PRO A 443 29.78 5.11 -9.09
CA PRO A 443 30.08 3.71 -9.39
C PRO A 443 29.76 3.31 -10.84
N LEU A 444 30.54 2.34 -11.32
CA LEU A 444 30.44 1.74 -12.64
C LEU A 444 30.24 0.23 -12.49
N TRP A 445 29.17 -0.29 -13.07
CA TRP A 445 28.83 -1.70 -13.07
C TRP A 445 28.97 -2.34 -14.44
N ARG A 446 29.14 -3.66 -14.45
CA ARG A 446 29.06 -4.49 -15.64
C ARG A 446 28.29 -5.77 -15.32
N CYS A 447 27.28 -6.08 -16.11
CA CYS A 447 26.51 -7.32 -15.99
C CYS A 447 26.76 -8.20 -17.22
N ASP A 448 27.42 -9.35 -17.03
CA ASP A 448 27.70 -10.31 -18.09
C ASP A 448 26.71 -11.50 -18.08
N GLU A 449 25.57 -11.38 -17.41
CA GLU A 449 24.54 -12.42 -17.38
C GLU A 449 23.76 -12.50 -18.71
N PRO A 450 23.41 -13.71 -19.19
CA PRO A 450 22.60 -13.87 -20.40
C PRO A 450 21.20 -13.23 -20.31
N THR A 451 20.63 -13.14 -19.11
CA THR A 451 19.30 -12.58 -18.86
C THR A 451 19.26 -11.06 -18.85
N SER A 452 20.42 -10.40 -18.76
CA SER A 452 20.52 -8.94 -18.78
C SER A 452 20.37 -8.41 -20.20
N ARG A 453 19.53 -7.40 -20.36
CA ARG A 453 19.53 -6.59 -21.57
C ARG A 453 20.88 -5.90 -21.73
N HIS A 454 21.31 -5.79 -22.98
CA HIS A 454 22.60 -5.22 -23.35
C HIS A 454 23.78 -5.81 -22.54
N ARG A 455 23.84 -7.15 -22.47
CA ARG A 455 24.90 -7.90 -21.79
C ARG A 455 26.30 -7.30 -22.01
N GLY A 456 27.04 -7.14 -20.92
CA GLY A 456 28.42 -6.67 -20.88
C GLY A 456 28.60 -5.18 -21.17
N VAL A 457 27.52 -4.41 -21.35
CA VAL A 457 27.60 -2.95 -21.52
C VAL A 457 27.92 -2.29 -20.17
N PRO A 458 28.92 -1.39 -20.11
CA PRO A 458 29.20 -0.63 -18.89
C PRO A 458 28.01 0.25 -18.50
N PHE A 459 27.59 0.15 -17.24
CA PHE A 459 26.46 0.86 -16.66
C PHE A 459 26.93 1.78 -15.54
N VAL A 460 26.82 3.09 -15.74
CA VAL A 460 27.19 4.10 -14.73
C VAL A 460 25.97 4.42 -13.87
N VAL A 461 26.10 4.16 -12.57
CA VAL A 461 25.08 4.43 -11.55
C VAL A 461 25.39 5.77 -10.92
N PHE A 462 24.76 6.83 -11.42
CA PHE A 462 25.13 8.19 -11.02
C PHE A 462 24.29 8.70 -9.84
N PRO A 463 24.88 8.91 -8.65
CA PRO A 463 24.13 9.31 -7.47
C PRO A 463 23.47 10.69 -7.60
N GLY A 464 22.38 10.92 -6.86
CA GLY A 464 21.67 12.20 -6.86
C GLY A 464 22.54 13.36 -6.36
N ASN A 465 23.20 13.16 -5.21
CA ASN A 465 23.80 14.23 -4.42
C ASN A 465 25.34 14.31 -4.50
N VAL A 466 25.97 13.50 -5.35
CA VAL A 466 27.45 13.40 -5.47
C VAL A 466 27.96 14.10 -6.72
N GLY A 467 29.20 14.59 -6.66
CA GLY A 467 29.89 15.30 -7.74
C GLY A 467 29.59 16.80 -7.80
N GLY A 468 30.37 17.51 -8.61
CA GLY A 468 30.15 18.92 -8.98
C GLY A 468 29.35 19.04 -10.28
N GLU A 469 29.19 20.26 -10.79
CA GLU A 469 28.43 20.54 -12.01
C GLU A 469 29.03 19.86 -13.26
N ALA A 470 30.36 19.70 -13.32
CA ALA A 470 31.02 19.07 -14.45
C ALA A 470 31.07 17.53 -14.39
N THR A 471 30.67 16.90 -13.29
CA THR A 471 30.92 15.46 -13.06
C THR A 471 30.13 14.54 -13.98
N LEU A 472 28.98 14.98 -14.51
CA LEU A 472 28.21 14.21 -15.51
C LEU A 472 28.92 14.13 -16.87
N PHE A 473 29.76 15.11 -17.18
CA PHE A 473 30.69 15.02 -18.30
C PHE A 473 31.88 14.15 -17.89
N ILE A 474 31.76 12.83 -18.08
CA ILE A 474 32.82 11.87 -17.76
C ILE A 474 33.84 11.83 -18.91
N PRO A 475 35.05 12.39 -18.74
CA PRO A 475 36.05 12.48 -19.82
C PRO A 475 36.40 11.13 -20.43
N ALA A 476 36.56 10.09 -19.59
CA ALA A 476 36.91 8.74 -20.03
C ALA A 476 35.82 8.06 -20.88
N ILE A 477 34.58 8.53 -20.83
CA ILE A 477 33.45 7.97 -21.57
C ILE A 477 33.14 8.82 -22.82
N HIS A 478 33.31 10.14 -22.72
CA HIS A 478 32.91 11.08 -23.78
C HIS A 478 34.07 11.51 -24.68
N LEU A 479 35.30 11.69 -24.16
CA LEU A 479 36.43 12.17 -24.95
C LEU A 479 37.18 11.01 -25.62
N GLU A 480 36.58 10.43 -26.65
CA GLU A 480 37.35 9.80 -27.74
C GLU A 480 37.19 10.68 -28.99
N VAL A 481 38.17 11.56 -29.19
CA VAL A 481 38.24 12.51 -30.30
C VAL A 481 38.59 11.78 -31.59
N ILE A 482 37.85 12.11 -32.65
CA ILE A 482 38.12 11.79 -34.06
C ILE A 482 39.53 12.26 -34.42
N SER A 483 40.40 11.37 -34.88
CA SER A 483 41.63 11.77 -35.57
C SER A 483 41.56 11.33 -37.05
N PRO A 484 41.74 12.25 -38.03
CA PRO A 484 41.67 11.93 -39.44
C PRO A 484 43.00 11.39 -39.99
N ALA A 485 42.86 10.40 -40.89
CA ALA A 485 43.77 9.95 -41.95
C ALA A 485 45.27 9.76 -41.66
N THR A 486 45.74 8.52 -41.83
CA THR A 486 46.87 8.23 -42.73
C THR A 486 46.88 6.74 -43.14
N SER A 487 47.09 6.52 -44.43
CA SER A 487 47.20 5.27 -45.18
C SER A 487 48.50 4.48 -44.90
N ILE A 488 48.52 3.19 -45.32
CA ILE A 488 49.66 2.28 -45.69
C ILE A 488 49.64 0.93 -44.88
N PRO A 489 49.98 -0.27 -45.44
CA PRO A 489 49.01 -1.32 -45.75
C PRO A 489 49.18 -2.61 -44.92
N ARG A 490 48.22 -3.54 -45.06
CA ARG A 490 48.25 -4.90 -44.50
C ARG A 490 49.37 -5.75 -45.13
N ALA A 491 50.22 -6.32 -44.27
CA ALA A 491 51.00 -7.51 -44.58
C ALA A 491 50.25 -8.75 -44.07
N SER A 492 50.26 -9.79 -44.91
CA SER A 492 49.74 -11.15 -44.72
C SER A 492 50.35 -11.89 -43.54
N THR A 493 49.58 -12.77 -42.89
CA THR A 493 49.96 -14.19 -42.69
C THR A 493 48.79 -15.00 -42.13
N ASP A 494 48.50 -16.09 -42.83
CA ASP A 494 47.72 -17.26 -42.41
C ASP A 494 48.25 -17.87 -41.10
N ALA A 495 47.35 -18.43 -40.28
CA ALA A 495 47.58 -19.70 -39.59
C ALA A 495 46.27 -20.28 -39.04
N ARG A 496 46.03 -21.55 -39.41
CA ARG A 496 44.86 -22.38 -39.10
C ARG A 496 44.90 -22.87 -37.64
N LEU A 497 43.74 -22.97 -37.02
CA LEU A 497 43.48 -23.75 -35.79
C LEU A 497 43.14 -25.21 -36.17
N PRO A 498 43.66 -26.23 -35.46
CA PRO A 498 43.15 -27.59 -35.57
C PRO A 498 42.12 -27.89 -34.46
N THR A 499 41.01 -28.51 -34.85
CA THR A 499 40.07 -29.24 -33.99
C THR A 499 40.65 -30.59 -33.54
N PRO A 500 40.29 -31.09 -32.35
CA PRO A 500 40.34 -32.52 -32.08
C PRO A 500 38.97 -33.16 -31.83
N GLU A 501 38.97 -34.47 -32.07
CA GLU A 501 37.89 -35.39 -32.36
C GLU A 501 37.15 -35.96 -31.13
N ARG A 502 36.05 -36.64 -31.45
CA ARG A 502 35.13 -37.41 -30.59
C ARG A 502 35.77 -38.70 -30.06
N GLY A 503 35.42 -39.07 -28.83
CA GLY A 503 35.58 -40.42 -28.28
C GLY A 503 34.48 -40.79 -27.28
N GLY A 504 33.68 -41.80 -27.65
CA GLY A 504 33.10 -42.88 -26.83
C GLY A 504 32.36 -42.61 -25.51
N ARG A 505 31.06 -42.93 -25.49
CA ARG A 505 30.22 -43.19 -24.27
C ARG A 505 30.61 -44.51 -23.57
N PRO A 506 30.14 -44.73 -22.34
CA PRO A 506 29.05 -45.71 -22.16
C PRO A 506 27.82 -45.14 -21.45
N GLN A 507 26.66 -45.72 -21.79
CA GLN A 507 25.34 -45.43 -21.24
C GLN A 507 25.17 -46.15 -19.90
N ASP A 508 24.82 -45.41 -18.84
CA ASP A 508 24.07 -45.94 -17.72
C ASP A 508 22.79 -45.11 -17.56
N THR A 509 21.67 -45.83 -17.58
CA THR A 509 20.30 -45.38 -17.43
C THR A 509 20.08 -44.87 -16.00
N VAL A 510 19.93 -43.55 -15.85
CA VAL A 510 19.30 -42.94 -14.67
C VAL A 510 18.08 -42.19 -15.15
N GLU A 511 16.92 -42.62 -14.66
CA GLU A 511 15.61 -42.05 -14.93
C GLU A 511 15.62 -40.54 -14.70
N SER A 512 15.23 -39.79 -15.74
CA SER A 512 15.05 -38.34 -15.68
C SER A 512 13.80 -37.99 -14.87
N HIS A 513 13.93 -37.92 -13.54
CA HIS A 513 13.04 -37.07 -12.76
C HIS A 513 13.43 -35.62 -13.05
N SER A 514 12.68 -34.99 -13.94
CA SER A 514 12.73 -33.54 -14.14
C SER A 514 12.49 -32.87 -12.77
N PRO A 515 13.36 -31.96 -12.31
CA PRO A 515 13.04 -31.13 -11.17
C PRO A 515 11.78 -30.34 -11.53
N ALA A 516 10.73 -30.49 -10.72
CA ALA A 516 9.51 -29.74 -10.89
C ALA A 516 9.83 -28.24 -11.01
N GLU A 517 9.35 -27.62 -12.09
CA GLU A 517 9.45 -26.19 -12.34
C GLU A 517 9.11 -25.41 -11.06
N GLY A 518 10.04 -24.58 -10.61
CA GLY A 518 9.83 -23.69 -9.47
C GLY A 518 8.60 -22.83 -9.70
N GLN A 519 7.55 -23.08 -8.91
CA GLN A 519 6.33 -22.31 -8.99
C GLN A 519 6.58 -20.87 -8.52
N PRO A 520 6.10 -19.85 -9.27
CA PRO A 520 6.21 -18.45 -8.86
C PRO A 520 5.39 -18.19 -7.59
N VAL A 521 5.99 -17.52 -6.61
CA VAL A 521 5.42 -17.29 -5.26
C VAL A 521 4.31 -16.23 -5.22
N PHE A 522 3.99 -15.59 -6.35
CA PHE A 522 2.70 -14.92 -6.55
C PHE A 522 2.19 -15.20 -7.95
N THR A 523 1.67 -16.41 -8.17
CA THR A 523 0.59 -16.53 -9.14
C THR A 523 -0.56 -15.70 -8.58
N HIS A 524 -0.74 -14.46 -9.06
CA HIS A 524 -2.10 -14.04 -9.40
C HIS A 524 -2.69 -15.26 -10.07
N ALA A 525 -3.69 -15.91 -9.46
CA ALA A 525 -4.35 -17.02 -10.11
C ALA A 525 -4.68 -16.51 -11.51
N GLN A 526 -3.96 -16.99 -12.53
CA GLN A 526 -4.25 -16.65 -13.90
C GLN A 526 -5.63 -17.25 -14.11
N LEU A 527 -6.67 -16.45 -13.89
CA LEU A 527 -8.02 -16.75 -14.30
C LEU A 527 -7.85 -17.07 -15.79
N ARG A 528 -8.02 -18.35 -16.14
CA ARG A 528 -8.06 -18.83 -17.53
C ARG A 528 -8.77 -17.74 -18.33
N ALA A 529 -8.10 -17.19 -19.34
CA ALA A 529 -8.60 -16.08 -20.14
C ALA A 529 -10.11 -16.25 -20.41
N THR A 530 -10.94 -15.60 -19.59
CA THR A 530 -12.39 -15.64 -19.77
C THR A 530 -12.69 -14.69 -20.90
N THR A 531 -13.45 -15.15 -21.88
CA THR A 531 -13.92 -14.26 -22.95
C THR A 531 -14.65 -13.05 -22.33
N LYS A 532 -14.47 -11.86 -22.90
CA LYS A 532 -15.11 -10.62 -22.39
C LYS A 532 -16.63 -10.79 -22.22
N SER A 533 -17.28 -11.55 -23.10
CA SER A 533 -18.70 -11.89 -23.01
C SER A 533 -19.05 -12.69 -21.75
N ARG A 534 -18.22 -13.67 -21.38
CA ARG A 534 -18.41 -14.47 -20.16
C ARG A 534 -18.18 -13.63 -18.89
N GLN A 535 -17.20 -12.74 -18.91
CA GLN A 535 -16.91 -11.82 -17.80
C GLN A 535 -18.07 -10.84 -17.55
N ILE A 536 -18.63 -10.26 -18.62
CA ILE A 536 -19.82 -9.39 -18.54
C ILE A 536 -21.03 -10.18 -18.02
N ALA A 537 -21.26 -11.40 -18.53
CA ALA A 537 -22.37 -12.23 -18.08
C ALA A 537 -22.30 -12.59 -16.58
N ILE A 538 -21.11 -12.96 -16.09
CA ILE A 538 -20.89 -13.25 -14.65
C ILE A 538 -21.19 -11.99 -13.82
N THR A 539 -20.66 -10.84 -14.24
CA THR A 539 -20.85 -9.57 -13.51
C THR A 539 -22.33 -9.16 -13.47
N ALA A 540 -23.05 -9.29 -14.59
CA ALA A 540 -24.48 -9.02 -14.66
C ALA A 540 -25.29 -9.93 -13.74
N LEU A 541 -24.95 -11.23 -13.67
CA LEU A 541 -25.60 -12.20 -12.78
C LEU A 541 -25.32 -11.91 -11.30
N ILE A 542 -24.13 -11.43 -10.96
CA ILE A 542 -23.81 -11.01 -9.59
C ILE A 542 -24.67 -9.79 -9.20
N ILE A 543 -24.77 -8.78 -10.06
CA ILE A 543 -25.63 -7.60 -9.83
C ILE A 543 -27.11 -8.04 -9.70
N LEU A 544 -27.56 -8.94 -10.59
CA LEU A 544 -28.92 -9.48 -10.53
C LEU A 544 -29.18 -10.26 -9.24
N SER A 545 -28.19 -10.98 -8.70
CA SER A 545 -28.33 -11.69 -7.44
C SER A 545 -28.60 -10.76 -6.25
N ASN A 546 -27.93 -9.60 -6.21
CA ASN A 546 -28.17 -8.58 -5.18
C ASN A 546 -29.52 -7.90 -5.40
N LEU A 547 -29.91 -7.64 -6.65
CA LEU A 547 -31.23 -7.09 -6.97
C LEU A 547 -32.36 -8.00 -6.48
N ILE A 548 -32.24 -9.32 -6.69
CA ILE A 548 -33.21 -10.32 -6.21
C ILE A 548 -33.27 -10.30 -4.68
N GLN A 549 -32.11 -10.32 -4.01
CA GLN A 549 -32.05 -10.21 -2.55
C GLN A 549 -32.78 -8.96 -2.04
N MET A 550 -32.51 -7.79 -2.63
CA MET A 550 -33.11 -6.52 -2.19
C MET A 550 -34.61 -6.48 -2.48
N THR A 551 -35.05 -7.07 -3.59
CA THR A 551 -36.48 -7.23 -3.93
C THR A 551 -37.22 -8.06 -2.88
N VAL A 552 -36.66 -9.22 -2.50
CA VAL A 552 -37.25 -10.08 -1.45
C VAL A 552 -37.30 -9.36 -0.10
N ASN A 553 -36.26 -8.60 0.24
CA ASN A 553 -36.15 -7.91 1.52
C ASN A 553 -37.19 -6.79 1.67
N PHE A 554 -37.35 -5.94 0.66
CA PHE A 554 -38.27 -4.80 0.71
C PHE A 554 -39.72 -5.13 0.43
N ALA A 555 -40.00 -6.28 -0.21
CA ALA A 555 -41.36 -6.78 -0.33
C ALA A 555 -42.05 -6.87 1.05
N GLY A 556 -41.32 -7.32 2.08
CA GLY A 556 -41.84 -7.37 3.45
C GLY A 556 -42.17 -5.99 4.05
N VAL A 557 -41.52 -4.92 3.60
CA VAL A 557 -41.77 -3.55 4.08
C VAL A 557 -43.04 -2.97 3.45
N ALA A 558 -43.21 -3.10 2.13
CA ALA A 558 -44.34 -2.53 1.41
C ALA A 558 -45.66 -3.30 1.62
N GLY A 559 -45.58 -4.63 1.78
CA GLY A 559 -46.74 -5.49 1.96
C GLY A 559 -46.86 -6.13 3.34
N GLY A 560 -46.00 -5.78 4.30
CA GLY A 560 -45.98 -6.39 5.64
C GLY A 560 -47.32 -6.35 6.35
N ARG A 561 -48.07 -5.25 6.22
CA ARG A 561 -49.45 -5.12 6.73
C ARG A 561 -50.39 -6.14 6.10
N GLN A 562 -50.49 -6.19 4.77
CA GLN A 562 -51.46 -7.02 4.06
C GLN A 562 -51.09 -8.52 4.11
N LEU A 563 -49.80 -8.83 4.14
CA LEU A 563 -49.31 -10.18 4.41
C LEU A 563 -49.65 -10.61 5.84
N GLY A 564 -49.51 -9.71 6.81
CA GLY A 564 -49.97 -9.93 8.18
C GLY A 564 -51.48 -10.17 8.27
N GLU A 565 -52.28 -9.33 7.62
CA GLU A 565 -53.74 -9.50 7.52
C GLU A 565 -54.12 -10.85 6.88
N ALA A 566 -53.46 -11.24 5.78
CA ALA A 566 -53.69 -12.50 5.10
C ALA A 566 -53.28 -13.75 5.92
N LEU A 567 -52.33 -13.59 6.85
CA LEU A 567 -51.82 -14.63 7.74
C LEU A 567 -52.38 -14.51 9.18
N HIS A 568 -53.42 -13.69 9.38
CA HIS A 568 -54.14 -13.47 10.64
C HIS A 568 -53.30 -12.94 11.82
N MET A 569 -52.21 -12.18 11.59
CA MET A 569 -51.41 -11.54 12.65
C MET A 569 -50.86 -10.18 12.26
N LYS A 570 -50.56 -9.34 13.27
CA LYS A 570 -49.94 -8.02 13.09
C LYS A 570 -48.43 -8.14 13.36
N GLU A 571 -47.64 -7.52 12.49
CA GLU A 571 -46.22 -7.10 12.67
C GLU A 571 -45.13 -8.00 12.06
N THR A 572 -44.30 -7.42 11.18
CA THR A 572 -43.20 -8.08 10.44
C THR A 572 -41.82 -7.48 10.71
N LEU A 573 -40.80 -8.35 10.59
CA LEU A 573 -39.38 -8.18 10.21
C LEU A 573 -38.26 -8.25 11.29
N THR A 574 -37.24 -9.08 11.02
CA THR A 574 -35.85 -8.95 11.51
C THR A 574 -34.85 -9.36 10.40
N GLN A 575 -33.81 -8.56 10.14
CA GLN A 575 -32.62 -8.93 9.34
C GLN A 575 -31.44 -7.99 9.62
N GLY A 576 -30.24 -8.52 9.86
CA GLY A 576 -29.01 -7.71 9.91
C GLY A 576 -27.76 -8.38 10.51
N THR A 577 -27.91 -9.43 11.32
CA THR A 577 -26.84 -9.84 12.24
C THR A 577 -25.71 -10.69 11.63
N PHE A 578 -25.95 -11.42 10.54
CA PHE A 578 -24.99 -12.41 10.01
C PHE A 578 -23.94 -11.85 9.04
N VAL A 579 -23.92 -10.53 8.80
CA VAL A 579 -23.06 -9.89 7.78
C VAL A 579 -21.58 -9.92 8.14
N LEU A 580 -21.23 -9.72 9.43
CA LEU A 580 -19.85 -9.73 9.91
C LEU A 580 -19.17 -11.11 9.73
N MET A 581 -19.91 -12.18 9.95
CA MET A 581 -19.39 -13.55 9.88
C MET A 581 -19.13 -14.01 8.43
N SER A 582 -20.00 -13.63 7.49
CA SER A 582 -20.01 -14.19 6.14
C SER A 582 -18.84 -13.73 5.26
N GLY A 583 -18.29 -12.54 5.51
CA GLY A 583 -17.09 -12.03 4.82
C GLY A 583 -15.86 -12.89 5.11
N ARG A 584 -15.59 -13.16 6.39
CA ARG A 584 -14.44 -13.96 6.82
C ARG A 584 -14.55 -15.43 6.39
N VAL A 585 -15.77 -15.99 6.41
CA VAL A 585 -16.05 -17.33 5.87
C VAL A 585 -15.75 -17.39 4.37
N GLY A 586 -16.02 -16.31 3.63
CA GLY A 586 -15.67 -16.13 2.22
C GLY A 586 -14.16 -16.19 1.95
N ASP A 587 -13.37 -15.51 2.79
CA ASP A 587 -11.90 -15.50 2.65
C ASP A 587 -11.30 -16.91 2.82
N VAL A 588 -11.83 -17.70 3.76
CA VAL A 588 -11.32 -19.04 4.13
C VAL A 588 -11.80 -20.15 3.19
N TYR A 589 -13.08 -20.14 2.81
CA TYR A 589 -13.69 -21.22 2.01
C TYR A 589 -13.87 -20.88 0.52
N GLY A 590 -13.73 -19.60 0.16
CA GLY A 590 -13.83 -19.04 -1.19
C GLY A 590 -15.17 -18.32 -1.43
N HIS A 591 -15.09 -17.06 -1.89
CA HIS A 591 -16.24 -16.16 -2.09
C HIS A 591 -17.33 -16.73 -3.01
N ARG A 592 -16.95 -17.36 -4.14
CA ARG A 592 -17.90 -18.03 -5.05
C ARG A 592 -18.78 -19.06 -4.34
N LYS A 593 -18.22 -19.88 -3.45
CA LYS A 593 -19.00 -20.94 -2.78
C LYS A 593 -20.00 -20.33 -1.83
N ILE A 594 -19.57 -19.36 -1.03
CA ILE A 594 -20.43 -18.72 -0.02
C ILE A 594 -21.55 -17.92 -0.69
N LEU A 595 -21.27 -17.23 -1.80
CA LEU A 595 -22.31 -16.54 -2.59
C LEU A 595 -23.36 -17.51 -3.12
N LEU A 596 -22.94 -18.64 -3.71
CA LEU A 596 -23.88 -19.62 -4.28
C LEU A 596 -24.67 -20.38 -3.21
N CYS A 597 -24.03 -20.73 -2.09
CA CYS A 597 -24.71 -21.33 -0.93
C CYS A 597 -25.73 -20.35 -0.33
N GLY A 598 -25.34 -19.08 -0.17
CA GLY A 598 -26.24 -18.02 0.29
C GLY A 598 -27.42 -17.79 -0.65
N GLY A 599 -27.17 -17.79 -1.96
CA GLY A 599 -28.18 -17.69 -3.00
C GLY A 599 -29.16 -18.86 -3.05
N ALA A 600 -28.65 -20.08 -2.96
CA ALA A 600 -29.48 -21.28 -2.88
C ALA A 600 -30.35 -21.27 -1.61
N TRP A 601 -29.78 -20.86 -0.47
CA TRP A 601 -30.50 -20.71 0.79
C TRP A 601 -31.60 -19.65 0.72
N LEU A 602 -31.27 -18.45 0.21
CA LEU A 602 -32.25 -17.38 -0.02
C LEU A 602 -33.40 -17.88 -0.91
N THR A 603 -33.07 -18.56 -2.02
CA THR A 603 -34.05 -19.06 -2.98
C THR A 603 -34.96 -20.12 -2.35
N ALA A 604 -34.39 -21.08 -1.62
CA ALA A 604 -35.14 -22.13 -0.94
C ALA A 604 -36.05 -21.54 0.15
N CYS A 605 -35.55 -20.62 0.97
CA CYS A 605 -36.35 -19.98 2.01
C CYS A 605 -37.45 -19.09 1.43
N THR A 606 -37.18 -18.38 0.32
CA THR A 606 -38.17 -17.56 -0.39
C THR A 606 -39.27 -18.44 -0.98
N LEU A 607 -38.91 -19.58 -1.60
CA LEU A 607 -39.88 -20.53 -2.12
C LEU A 607 -40.74 -21.12 -1.00
N ALA A 608 -40.12 -21.56 0.11
CA ALA A 608 -40.83 -22.10 1.25
C ALA A 608 -41.76 -21.05 1.91
N SER A 609 -41.38 -19.77 1.88
CA SER A 609 -42.24 -18.67 2.36
C SER A 609 -43.58 -18.60 1.60
N ALA A 610 -43.61 -18.99 0.33
CA ALA A 610 -44.84 -19.02 -0.48
C ALA A 610 -45.86 -20.08 0.01
N PHE A 611 -45.39 -21.10 0.72
CA PHE A 611 -46.21 -22.22 1.20
C PHE A 611 -46.44 -22.18 2.70
N CYS A 612 -45.96 -21.13 3.39
CA CYS A 612 -46.24 -20.94 4.80
C CYS A 612 -47.72 -20.61 5.01
N THR A 613 -48.39 -21.40 5.83
CA THR A 613 -49.79 -21.18 6.23
C THR A 613 -49.91 -20.46 7.58
N ASP A 614 -48.79 -20.31 8.29
CA ASP A 614 -48.71 -19.69 9.61
C ASP A 614 -47.77 -18.48 9.57
N PHE A 615 -48.12 -17.43 10.32
CA PHE A 615 -47.38 -16.18 10.36
C PHE A 615 -45.98 -16.34 10.96
N TYR A 616 -45.84 -17.07 12.06
CA TYR A 616 -44.53 -17.30 12.68
C TYR A 616 -43.66 -18.16 11.79
N ALA A 617 -44.24 -19.16 11.12
CA ALA A 617 -43.53 -19.94 10.11
C ALA A 617 -43.05 -19.04 8.96
N PHE A 618 -43.90 -18.15 8.45
CA PHE A 618 -43.52 -17.18 7.41
C PHE A 618 -42.40 -16.25 7.88
N VAL A 619 -42.52 -15.64 9.05
CA VAL A 619 -41.49 -14.77 9.63
C VAL A 619 -40.18 -15.52 9.88
N ALA A 620 -40.24 -16.76 10.36
CA ALA A 620 -39.06 -17.61 10.52
C ALA A 620 -38.39 -17.87 9.16
N MET A 621 -39.15 -18.20 8.12
CA MET A 621 -38.60 -18.36 6.78
C MET A 621 -38.01 -17.05 6.22
N ARG A 622 -38.62 -15.90 6.52
CA ARG A 622 -38.08 -14.57 6.17
C ARG A 622 -36.76 -14.30 6.91
N ALA A 623 -36.70 -14.58 8.21
CA ALA A 623 -35.48 -14.42 9.01
C ALA A 623 -34.35 -15.34 8.51
N LEU A 624 -34.67 -16.61 8.21
CA LEU A 624 -33.72 -17.57 7.64
C LEU A 624 -33.24 -17.13 6.25
N SER A 625 -34.12 -16.61 5.39
CA SER A 625 -33.72 -16.06 4.10
C SER A 625 -32.69 -14.93 4.25
N GLY A 626 -32.75 -14.21 5.38
CA GLY A 626 -31.86 -13.12 5.68
C GLY A 626 -30.40 -13.56 5.87
N VAL A 627 -30.17 -14.79 6.32
CA VAL A 627 -28.85 -15.44 6.37
C VAL A 627 -28.28 -15.58 4.95
N GLY A 628 -29.12 -15.93 3.98
CA GLY A 628 -28.74 -16.00 2.57
C GLY A 628 -28.28 -14.65 2.03
N GLY A 629 -29.04 -13.59 2.34
CA GLY A 629 -28.67 -12.23 1.97
C GLY A 629 -27.36 -11.74 2.62
N ALA A 630 -27.13 -12.09 3.89
CA ALA A 630 -25.88 -11.78 4.58
C ALA A 630 -24.66 -12.47 3.93
N CYS A 631 -24.84 -13.66 3.35
CA CYS A 631 -23.80 -14.37 2.60
C CYS A 631 -23.57 -13.79 1.19
N ILE A 632 -24.60 -13.27 0.52
CA ILE A 632 -24.47 -12.72 -0.84
C ILE A 632 -23.67 -11.41 -0.84
N MET A 633 -24.00 -10.46 0.04
CA MET A 633 -23.51 -9.08 -0.06
C MET A 633 -21.97 -8.92 -0.05
N PRO A 634 -21.20 -9.38 0.96
CA PRO A 634 -19.75 -9.22 0.97
C PRO A 634 -19.05 -10.09 -0.08
N ASN A 635 -19.59 -11.28 -0.37
CA ASN A 635 -19.01 -12.20 -1.34
C ASN A 635 -19.25 -11.76 -2.79
N ALA A 636 -20.36 -11.06 -3.06
CA ALA A 636 -20.65 -10.50 -4.38
C ALA A 636 -19.70 -9.34 -4.72
N VAL A 637 -19.44 -8.45 -3.75
CA VAL A 637 -18.47 -7.36 -3.91
C VAL A 637 -17.06 -7.91 -4.16
N ALA A 638 -16.66 -8.92 -3.39
CA ALA A 638 -15.38 -9.61 -3.59
C ALA A 638 -15.30 -10.25 -5.00
N MET A 639 -16.35 -10.96 -5.44
CA MET A 639 -16.39 -11.56 -6.78
C MET A 639 -16.37 -10.53 -7.91
N ILE A 640 -17.02 -9.37 -7.76
CA ILE A 640 -16.94 -8.27 -8.75
C ILE A 640 -15.51 -7.74 -8.82
N ALA A 641 -14.85 -7.60 -7.67
CA ALA A 641 -13.49 -7.12 -7.56
C ALA A 641 -12.45 -8.11 -8.12
N THR A 642 -12.66 -9.43 -7.99
CA THR A 642 -11.79 -10.46 -8.58
C THR A 642 -12.06 -10.67 -10.06
N THR A 643 -13.32 -10.58 -10.49
CA THR A 643 -13.72 -10.81 -11.89
C THR A 643 -13.37 -9.63 -12.80
N ASN A 644 -13.42 -8.39 -12.30
CA ASN A 644 -13.17 -7.19 -13.08
C ASN A 644 -11.87 -6.50 -12.64
N PRO A 645 -10.84 -6.40 -13.50
CA PRO A 645 -9.60 -5.72 -13.14
C PRO A 645 -9.83 -4.23 -12.84
N PRO A 646 -8.96 -3.59 -12.03
CA PRO A 646 -9.07 -2.17 -11.70
C PRO A 646 -9.21 -1.30 -12.96
N GLY A 647 -10.25 -0.45 -13.00
CA GLY A 647 -10.57 0.38 -14.16
C GLY A 647 -12.07 0.69 -14.28
N ARG A 648 -12.47 1.31 -15.39
CA ARG A 648 -13.86 1.79 -15.62
C ARG A 648 -14.92 0.70 -15.44
N VAL A 649 -14.67 -0.51 -15.93
CA VAL A 649 -15.62 -1.63 -15.86
C VAL A 649 -15.88 -2.07 -14.42
N ARG A 650 -14.83 -2.18 -13.59
CA ARG A 650 -14.99 -2.54 -12.16
C ARG A 650 -15.76 -1.45 -11.40
N ASN A 651 -15.42 -0.18 -11.62
CA ASN A 651 -16.08 0.94 -10.94
C ASN A 651 -17.55 1.03 -11.34
N LEU A 652 -17.87 0.88 -12.63
CA LEU A 652 -19.25 0.82 -13.12
C LEU A 652 -20.01 -0.37 -12.51
N SER A 653 -19.36 -1.54 -12.42
CA SER A 653 -20.00 -2.75 -11.88
C SER A 653 -20.31 -2.61 -10.38
N LEU A 654 -19.40 -2.01 -9.60
CA LEU A 654 -19.63 -1.70 -8.19
C LEU A 654 -20.72 -0.62 -8.03
N GLY A 655 -20.77 0.39 -8.91
CA GLY A 655 -21.83 1.39 -8.93
C GLY A 655 -23.21 0.80 -9.23
N LEU A 656 -23.31 -0.07 -10.25
CA LEU A 656 -24.54 -0.78 -10.59
C LEU A 656 -24.98 -1.76 -9.48
N PHE A 657 -24.02 -2.37 -8.79
CA PHE A 657 -24.28 -3.20 -7.62
C PHE A 657 -24.85 -2.39 -6.44
N GLY A 658 -24.34 -1.18 -6.19
CA GLY A 658 -24.92 -0.25 -5.21
C GLY A 658 -26.35 0.16 -5.58
N ALA A 659 -26.57 0.53 -6.84
CA ALA A 659 -27.88 0.95 -7.35
C ALA A 659 -28.95 -0.16 -7.30
N SER A 660 -28.57 -1.44 -7.16
CA SER A 660 -29.55 -2.52 -7.04
C SER A 660 -30.32 -2.51 -5.72
N ALA A 661 -29.83 -1.83 -4.68
CA ALA A 661 -30.55 -1.69 -3.40
C ALA A 661 -31.83 -0.85 -3.53
N PRO A 662 -31.79 0.43 -3.97
CA PRO A 662 -33.01 1.21 -4.17
C PRO A 662 -33.90 0.60 -5.26
N LEU A 663 -33.31 0.08 -6.35
CA LEU A 663 -34.06 -0.56 -7.43
C LEU A 663 -34.79 -1.82 -6.96
N GLY A 664 -34.11 -2.69 -6.21
CA GLY A 664 -34.74 -3.88 -5.62
C GLY A 664 -35.82 -3.48 -4.63
N GLY A 665 -35.58 -2.42 -3.84
CA GLY A 665 -36.58 -1.87 -2.93
C GLY A 665 -37.90 -1.51 -3.61
N TYR A 666 -37.79 -0.71 -4.66
CA TYR A 666 -38.93 -0.30 -5.48
C TYR A 666 -39.59 -1.47 -6.23
N LEU A 667 -38.80 -2.35 -6.87
CA LEU A 667 -39.34 -3.53 -7.56
C LEU A 667 -40.05 -4.49 -6.59
N GLY A 668 -39.55 -4.61 -5.36
CA GLY A 668 -40.19 -5.38 -4.31
C GLY A 668 -41.57 -4.83 -3.98
N ALA A 669 -41.68 -3.52 -3.75
CA ALA A 669 -42.95 -2.85 -3.51
C ALA A 669 -43.90 -2.93 -4.71
N LEU A 670 -43.39 -2.67 -5.93
CA LEU A 670 -44.16 -2.63 -7.16
C LEU A 670 -44.70 -4.01 -7.55
N PHE A 671 -43.83 -5.02 -7.62
CA PHE A 671 -44.25 -6.38 -7.96
C PHE A 671 -45.15 -6.94 -6.88
N LEU A 672 -44.81 -6.79 -5.59
CA LEU A 672 -45.69 -7.29 -4.54
C LEU A 672 -47.06 -6.61 -4.61
N GLY A 673 -47.12 -5.28 -4.80
CA GLY A 673 -48.39 -4.56 -4.96
C GLY A 673 -49.19 -5.03 -6.17
N ALA A 674 -48.54 -5.25 -7.32
CA ALA A 674 -49.19 -5.76 -8.52
C ALA A 674 -49.72 -7.20 -8.35
N PHE A 675 -48.94 -8.07 -7.70
CA PHE A 675 -49.36 -9.43 -7.39
C PHE A 675 -50.52 -9.43 -6.38
N LEU A 676 -50.48 -8.61 -5.33
CA LEU A 676 -51.54 -8.49 -4.33
C LEU A 676 -52.88 -8.02 -4.92
N GLU A 677 -52.86 -7.15 -5.94
CA GLU A 677 -54.09 -6.68 -6.59
C GLU A 677 -54.68 -7.69 -7.59
N ARG A 678 -53.85 -8.55 -8.21
CA ARG A 678 -54.26 -9.39 -9.35
C ARG A 678 -54.25 -10.88 -9.07
N THR A 679 -53.55 -11.33 -8.04
CA THR A 679 -53.24 -12.75 -7.77
C THR A 679 -53.07 -12.99 -6.27
N GLU A 680 -52.88 -14.26 -5.86
CA GLU A 680 -52.47 -14.55 -4.48
C GLU A 680 -51.00 -14.15 -4.22
N TRP A 681 -50.72 -13.60 -3.03
CA TRP A 681 -49.40 -13.14 -2.60
C TRP A 681 -48.30 -14.20 -2.74
N LYS A 682 -48.64 -15.49 -2.59
CA LYS A 682 -47.69 -16.61 -2.73
C LYS A 682 -47.00 -16.65 -4.09
N TRP A 683 -47.69 -16.22 -5.15
CA TRP A 683 -47.15 -16.25 -6.51
C TRP A 683 -46.00 -15.25 -6.70
N PHE A 684 -45.97 -14.16 -5.94
CA PHE A 684 -44.81 -13.26 -5.91
C PHE A 684 -43.56 -13.99 -5.40
N PHE A 685 -43.67 -14.74 -4.30
CA PHE A 685 -42.56 -15.50 -3.73
C PHE A 685 -42.12 -16.65 -4.64
N VAL A 686 -43.06 -17.33 -5.30
CA VAL A 686 -42.75 -18.35 -6.32
C VAL A 686 -42.03 -17.73 -7.52
N PHE A 687 -42.50 -16.59 -8.03
CA PHE A 687 -41.90 -15.88 -9.15
C PHE A 687 -40.46 -15.46 -8.84
N ILE A 688 -40.23 -14.81 -7.69
CA ILE A 688 -38.90 -14.36 -7.30
C ILE A 688 -37.98 -15.55 -6.98
N ALA A 689 -38.48 -16.62 -6.37
CA ALA A 689 -37.69 -17.85 -6.18
C ALA A 689 -37.30 -18.49 -7.51
N GLY A 690 -38.18 -18.50 -8.52
CA GLY A 690 -37.86 -18.96 -9.87
C GLY A 690 -36.75 -18.12 -10.51
N LEU A 691 -36.84 -16.79 -10.40
CA LEU A 691 -35.80 -15.88 -10.90
C LEU A 691 -34.46 -16.08 -10.16
N GLY A 692 -34.52 -16.29 -8.84
CA GLY A 692 -33.36 -16.66 -8.02
C GLY A 692 -32.71 -17.95 -8.49
N ALA A 693 -33.49 -19.02 -8.65
CA ALA A 693 -33.01 -20.32 -9.10
C ALA A 693 -32.30 -20.23 -10.45
N VAL A 694 -32.91 -19.56 -11.45
CA VAL A 694 -32.29 -19.35 -12.76
C VAL A 694 -30.98 -18.57 -12.63
N THR A 695 -30.98 -17.46 -11.87
CA THR A 695 -29.80 -16.62 -11.71
C THR A 695 -28.64 -17.38 -11.06
N PHE A 696 -28.88 -18.08 -9.95
CA PHE A 696 -27.82 -18.81 -9.22
C PHE A 696 -27.36 -20.07 -9.95
N VAL A 697 -28.23 -20.77 -10.68
CA VAL A 697 -27.84 -21.92 -11.52
C VAL A 697 -26.96 -21.46 -12.68
N VAL A 698 -27.36 -20.41 -13.40
CA VAL A 698 -26.56 -19.88 -14.51
C VAL A 698 -25.23 -19.32 -13.99
N LEU A 699 -25.23 -18.66 -12.83
CA LEU A 699 -24.01 -18.18 -12.19
C LEU A 699 -23.10 -19.34 -11.77
N TRP A 700 -23.65 -20.44 -11.23
CA TRP A 700 -22.87 -21.64 -10.88
C TRP A 700 -22.19 -22.26 -12.11
N VAL A 701 -22.89 -22.34 -13.25
CA VAL A 701 -22.36 -22.89 -14.51
C VAL A 701 -21.28 -21.98 -15.11
N LEU A 702 -21.51 -20.66 -15.12
CA LEU A 702 -20.61 -19.71 -15.79
C LEU A 702 -19.39 -19.33 -14.95
N SER A 703 -19.49 -19.28 -13.62
CA SER A 703 -18.41 -18.78 -12.75
C SER A 703 -17.26 -19.80 -12.59
N PRO A 704 -15.99 -19.38 -12.80
CA PRO A 704 -14.82 -20.24 -12.60
C PRO A 704 -14.60 -20.57 -11.12
N ARG A 705 -13.97 -21.71 -10.82
CA ARG A 705 -13.59 -22.06 -9.44
C ARG A 705 -12.41 -21.20 -9.00
N GLU A 706 -12.61 -20.42 -7.94
CA GLU A 706 -11.57 -19.58 -7.34
C GLU A 706 -10.91 -20.29 -6.14
N PRO A 707 -9.58 -20.18 -5.96
CA PRO A 707 -8.92 -20.56 -4.72
C PRO A 707 -9.32 -19.59 -3.59
N ALA A 708 -9.38 -20.08 -2.35
CA ALA A 708 -9.63 -19.25 -1.18
C ALA A 708 -8.47 -18.28 -0.92
N VAL A 709 -8.79 -17.05 -0.51
CA VAL A 709 -7.82 -15.97 -0.26
C VAL A 709 -6.94 -16.30 0.95
N ASP A 710 -7.52 -16.92 1.99
CA ASP A 710 -6.82 -17.32 3.21
C ASP A 710 -7.15 -18.77 3.57
N ARG A 711 -6.63 -19.71 2.77
CA ARG A 711 -6.95 -21.14 2.86
C ARG A 711 -6.58 -21.79 4.21
N HIS A 712 -5.69 -21.17 5.00
CA HIS A 712 -5.27 -21.66 6.31
C HIS A 712 -5.78 -20.78 7.47
N GLY A 713 -6.57 -19.75 7.19
CA GLY A 713 -7.16 -18.86 8.18
C GLY A 713 -8.11 -19.58 9.12
N LYS A 714 -8.02 -19.29 10.42
CA LYS A 714 -8.96 -19.79 11.44
C LYS A 714 -10.12 -18.80 11.61
N ILE A 715 -11.31 -19.33 11.84
CA ILE A 715 -12.54 -18.57 12.12
C ILE A 715 -12.84 -18.69 13.60
N ASP A 716 -13.11 -17.57 14.27
CA ASP A 716 -13.56 -17.56 15.65
C ASP A 716 -15.05 -17.88 15.74
N TRP A 717 -15.38 -19.17 15.74
CA TRP A 717 -16.76 -19.63 15.85
C TRP A 717 -17.42 -19.26 17.18
N VAL A 718 -16.63 -19.15 18.25
CA VAL A 718 -17.14 -18.83 19.60
C VAL A 718 -17.50 -17.35 19.67
N GLY A 719 -16.57 -16.46 19.27
CA GLY A 719 -16.83 -15.03 19.16
C GLY A 719 -18.01 -14.74 18.22
N SER A 720 -18.07 -15.42 17.07
CA SER A 720 -19.19 -15.31 16.13
C SER A 720 -20.53 -15.63 16.79
N ALA A 721 -20.62 -16.75 17.51
CA ALA A 721 -21.85 -17.21 18.13
C ALA A 721 -22.29 -16.27 19.26
N LEU A 722 -21.35 -15.81 20.09
CA LEU A 722 -21.64 -14.87 21.18
C LEU A 722 -22.12 -13.52 20.64
N GLY A 723 -21.38 -12.92 19.71
CA GLY A 723 -21.72 -11.60 19.15
C GLY A 723 -23.02 -11.62 18.32
N THR A 724 -23.17 -12.62 17.45
CA THR A 724 -24.39 -12.77 16.63
C THR A 724 -25.60 -13.12 17.50
N GLY A 725 -25.44 -14.00 18.49
CA GLY A 725 -26.49 -14.35 19.43
C GLY A 725 -26.95 -13.15 20.27
N ALA A 726 -26.01 -12.35 20.77
CA ALA A 726 -26.31 -11.14 21.54
C ALA A 726 -27.15 -10.15 20.71
N LEU A 727 -26.72 -9.85 19.49
CA LEU A 727 -27.39 -8.93 18.58
C LEU A 727 -28.79 -9.44 18.15
N ILE A 728 -28.95 -10.74 17.88
CA ILE A 728 -30.25 -11.35 17.55
C ILE A 728 -31.23 -11.19 18.72
N LEU A 729 -30.83 -11.59 19.93
CA LEU A 729 -31.70 -11.52 21.10
C LEU A 729 -32.06 -10.08 21.45
N PHE A 730 -31.10 -9.15 21.37
CA PHE A 730 -31.38 -7.73 21.60
C PHE A 730 -32.42 -7.21 20.61
N ASN A 731 -32.22 -7.48 19.33
CA ASN A 731 -33.12 -7.01 18.27
C ASN A 731 -34.51 -7.66 18.39
N PHE A 732 -34.57 -8.95 18.73
CA PHE A 732 -35.82 -9.68 18.95
C PHE A 732 -36.64 -9.04 20.07
N VAL A 733 -36.05 -8.80 21.24
CA VAL A 733 -36.74 -8.20 22.39
C VAL A 733 -37.37 -6.86 22.01
N TRP A 734 -36.62 -5.98 21.33
CA TRP A 734 -37.10 -4.64 21.00
C TRP A 734 -38.16 -4.61 19.90
N ASN A 735 -38.11 -5.56 18.95
CA ASN A 735 -39.16 -5.67 17.93
C ASN A 735 -40.40 -6.41 18.44
N GLN A 736 -40.25 -7.28 19.45
CA GLN A 736 -41.35 -8.04 20.05
C GLN A 736 -42.05 -7.25 21.18
N ALA A 737 -41.35 -6.33 21.85
CA ALA A 737 -41.89 -5.54 22.95
C ALA A 737 -43.22 -4.78 22.63
N PRO A 738 -43.44 -4.21 21.43
CA PRO A 738 -44.71 -3.57 21.09
C PRO A 738 -45.91 -4.53 21.08
N SER A 739 -45.70 -5.79 20.67
CA SER A 739 -46.78 -6.78 20.53
C SER A 739 -47.12 -7.46 21.86
N VAL A 740 -46.12 -7.94 22.61
CA VAL A 740 -46.35 -8.73 23.85
C VAL A 740 -46.28 -7.89 25.12
N GLY A 741 -45.66 -6.70 25.06
CA GLY A 741 -45.47 -5.81 26.19
C GLY A 741 -44.36 -6.23 27.17
N TRP A 742 -43.78 -5.23 27.83
CA TRP A 742 -42.66 -5.37 28.77
C TRP A 742 -42.99 -6.17 30.05
N ALA A 743 -44.27 -6.34 30.39
CA ALA A 743 -44.67 -7.12 31.56
C ALA A 743 -44.44 -8.64 31.37
N THR A 744 -44.19 -9.07 30.13
CA THR A 744 -44.02 -10.48 29.79
C THR A 744 -42.64 -10.98 30.24
N PRO A 745 -42.55 -12.00 31.13
CA PRO A 745 -41.27 -12.38 31.77
C PRO A 745 -40.17 -12.84 30.82
N TYR A 746 -40.52 -13.52 29.72
CA TYR A 746 -39.52 -14.01 28.78
C TYR A 746 -38.79 -12.85 28.08
N GLU A 747 -39.44 -11.69 27.92
CA GLU A 747 -38.86 -10.54 27.23
C GLU A 747 -37.76 -9.85 28.02
N ILE A 748 -37.96 -9.68 29.34
CA ILE A 748 -36.91 -9.19 30.24
C ILE A 748 -35.78 -10.24 30.35
N THR A 749 -36.14 -11.52 30.39
CA THR A 749 -35.15 -12.62 30.48
C THR A 749 -34.23 -12.63 29.25
N LEU A 750 -34.79 -12.55 28.04
CA LEU A 750 -34.02 -12.50 26.79
C LEU A 750 -33.16 -11.23 26.70
N LEU A 751 -33.63 -10.09 27.22
CA LEU A 751 -32.83 -8.86 27.28
C LEU A 751 -31.61 -9.01 28.18
N VAL A 752 -31.80 -9.57 29.38
CA VAL A 752 -30.69 -9.83 30.31
C VAL A 752 -29.71 -10.83 29.71
N ILE A 753 -30.19 -11.90 29.08
CA ILE A 753 -29.34 -12.88 28.38
C ILE A 753 -28.55 -12.19 27.27
N SER A 754 -29.17 -11.32 26.47
CA SER A 754 -28.48 -10.56 25.42
C SER A 754 -27.34 -9.70 25.98
N ILE A 755 -27.58 -8.98 27.08
CA ILE A 755 -26.56 -8.16 27.76
C ILE A 755 -25.42 -9.03 28.29
N VAL A 756 -25.74 -10.18 28.89
CA VAL A 756 -24.75 -11.16 29.36
C VAL A 756 -23.92 -11.69 28.19
N LEU A 757 -24.54 -12.02 27.06
CA LEU A 757 -23.83 -12.47 25.86
C LEU A 757 -22.91 -11.37 25.28
N PHE A 758 -23.32 -10.10 25.30
CA PHE A 758 -22.42 -8.99 24.95
C PHE A 758 -21.21 -8.90 25.89
N ALA A 759 -21.43 -9.05 27.20
CA ALA A 759 -20.33 -9.04 28.17
C ALA A 759 -19.37 -10.22 27.96
N LEU A 760 -19.91 -11.41 27.72
CA LEU A 760 -19.12 -12.61 27.39
C LEU A 760 -18.37 -12.48 26.07
N PHE A 761 -19.00 -11.91 25.04
CA PHE A 761 -18.36 -11.60 23.76
C PHE A 761 -17.16 -10.66 23.96
N ASN A 762 -17.34 -9.55 24.68
CA ASN A 762 -16.24 -8.61 24.95
C ASN A 762 -15.11 -9.26 25.77
N ALA A 763 -15.44 -10.12 26.74
CA ALA A 763 -14.43 -10.85 27.52
C ALA A 763 -13.68 -11.88 26.66
N TRP A 764 -14.39 -12.59 25.78
CA TRP A 764 -13.82 -13.55 24.85
C TRP A 764 -12.89 -12.89 23.82
N GLU A 765 -13.33 -11.82 23.17
CA GLU A 765 -12.53 -11.07 22.20
C GLU A 765 -11.29 -10.43 22.85
N LYS A 766 -11.35 -10.08 24.14
CA LYS A 766 -10.22 -9.49 24.88
C LYS A 766 -9.20 -10.51 25.40
N TYR A 767 -9.65 -11.67 25.88
CA TYR A 767 -8.79 -12.61 26.63
C TYR A 767 -8.78 -14.04 26.09
N GLY A 768 -9.79 -14.46 25.33
CA GLY A 768 -10.06 -15.86 25.01
C GLY A 768 -9.55 -16.36 23.66
N THR A 769 -9.24 -15.46 22.72
CA THR A 769 -8.86 -15.83 21.34
C THR A 769 -7.61 -15.09 20.85
N ALA A 770 -6.74 -15.81 20.13
CA ALA A 770 -5.61 -15.22 19.41
C ALA A 770 -6.01 -14.58 18.07
N HIS A 771 -7.24 -14.85 17.60
CA HIS A 771 -7.77 -14.36 16.33
C HIS A 771 -9.19 -13.79 16.52
N PRO A 772 -9.32 -12.64 17.21
CA PRO A 772 -10.61 -11.99 17.44
C PRO A 772 -11.33 -11.64 16.14
N ILE A 773 -12.66 -11.78 16.10
CA ILE A 773 -13.49 -11.29 14.98
C ILE A 773 -13.56 -9.78 14.99
N MET A 774 -13.59 -9.18 16.17
CA MET A 774 -13.63 -7.75 16.36
C MET A 774 -12.51 -7.35 17.31
N PRO A 775 -11.31 -7.04 16.79
CA PRO A 775 -10.22 -6.58 17.63
C PRO A 775 -10.61 -5.28 18.33
N LEU A 776 -10.79 -5.30 19.65
CA LEU A 776 -11.29 -4.17 20.44
C LEU A 776 -10.40 -2.92 20.34
N ASP A 777 -9.16 -3.07 19.89
CA ASP A 777 -8.24 -1.96 19.58
C ASP A 777 -8.77 -1.01 18.50
N ILE A 778 -9.72 -1.43 17.63
CA ILE A 778 -10.34 -0.55 16.64
C ILE A 778 -11.07 0.63 17.29
N PHE A 779 -11.60 0.45 18.50
CA PHE A 779 -12.30 1.51 19.23
C PHE A 779 -11.36 2.53 19.87
N ARG A 780 -10.04 2.27 19.87
CA ARG A 780 -9.03 3.28 20.25
C ARG A 780 -8.77 4.31 19.16
N ALA A 781 -9.19 4.03 17.92
CA ALA A 781 -9.05 4.98 16.83
C ALA A 781 -9.86 6.26 17.10
N PRO A 782 -9.27 7.46 16.87
CA PRO A 782 -9.99 8.72 17.02
C PRO A 782 -11.27 8.72 16.17
N CYS A 783 -12.38 9.20 16.75
CA CYS A 783 -13.68 9.36 16.09
C CYS A 783 -14.39 8.06 15.64
N PHE A 784 -13.78 6.88 15.70
CA PHE A 784 -14.37 5.63 15.17
C PHE A 784 -15.67 5.23 15.89
N LEU A 785 -15.69 5.26 17.22
CA LEU A 785 -16.91 4.99 17.99
C LEU A 785 -18.02 6.00 17.65
N THR A 786 -17.67 7.28 17.55
CA THR A 786 -18.62 8.35 17.23
C THR A 786 -19.21 8.17 15.84
N LEU A 787 -18.39 7.80 14.85
CA LEU A 787 -18.84 7.46 13.51
C LEU A 787 -19.88 6.33 13.52
N LEU A 788 -19.61 5.24 14.25
CA LEU A 788 -20.54 4.12 14.35
C LEU A 788 -21.88 4.56 14.95
N LEU A 789 -21.86 5.45 15.95
CA LEU A 789 -23.07 6.02 16.54
C LEU A 789 -23.84 6.88 15.53
N VAL A 790 -23.17 7.76 14.79
CA VAL A 790 -23.80 8.60 13.75
C VAL A 790 -24.46 7.74 12.68
N VAL A 791 -23.77 6.71 12.21
CA VAL A 791 -24.28 5.79 11.18
C VAL A 791 -25.47 4.99 11.72
N LEU A 792 -25.39 4.46 12.95
CA LEU A 792 -26.49 3.74 13.58
C LEU A 792 -27.74 4.61 13.71
N LEU A 793 -27.61 5.83 14.24
CA LEU A 793 -28.74 6.75 14.45
C LEU A 793 -29.41 7.16 13.13
N ASN A 794 -28.62 7.38 12.07
CA ASN A 794 -29.15 7.67 10.74
C ASN A 794 -29.99 6.51 10.20
N TYR A 795 -29.51 5.27 10.29
CA TYR A 795 -30.28 4.11 9.83
C TYR A 795 -31.49 3.80 10.71
N MET A 796 -31.42 4.08 12.02
CA MET A 796 -32.61 4.03 12.88
C MET A 796 -33.69 5.01 12.41
N ALA A 797 -33.32 6.24 12.02
CA ALA A 797 -34.25 7.22 11.48
C ALA A 797 -34.82 6.79 10.12
N VAL A 798 -33.99 6.22 9.25
CA VAL A 798 -34.43 5.66 7.95
C VAL A 798 -35.47 4.56 8.13
N GLY A 799 -35.20 3.54 8.96
CA GLY A 799 -36.15 2.46 9.21
C GLY A 799 -37.48 2.96 9.77
N THR A 800 -37.40 3.90 10.71
CA THR A 800 -38.58 4.58 11.29
C THR A 800 -39.39 5.28 10.21
N LEU A 801 -38.77 6.14 9.41
CA LEU A 801 -39.44 6.93 8.39
C LEU A 801 -40.12 6.05 7.32
N ILE A 802 -39.44 5.00 6.87
CA ILE A 802 -39.96 4.08 5.84
C ILE A 802 -41.27 3.43 6.33
N TRP A 803 -41.25 2.88 7.55
CA TRP A 803 -42.41 2.18 8.09
C TRP A 803 -43.61 3.12 8.29
N TYR A 804 -43.40 4.28 8.89
CA TYR A 804 -44.49 5.22 9.12
C TYR A 804 -44.97 5.92 7.84
N GLN A 805 -44.17 6.00 6.78
CA GLN A 805 -44.68 6.35 5.46
C GLN A 805 -45.65 5.31 4.91
N VAL A 806 -45.32 4.02 5.04
CA VAL A 806 -46.22 2.92 4.63
C VAL A 806 -47.53 3.00 5.40
N LEU A 807 -47.47 3.04 6.73
CA LEU A 807 -48.67 3.10 7.58
C LEU A 807 -49.48 4.37 7.32
N TRP A 808 -48.85 5.52 7.17
CA TRP A 808 -49.60 6.76 6.92
C TRP A 808 -50.34 6.72 5.57
N LEU A 809 -49.66 6.30 4.50
CA LEU A 809 -50.26 6.26 3.17
C LEU A 809 -51.33 5.17 3.06
N GLN A 810 -51.11 3.99 3.63
CA GLN A 810 -52.06 2.87 3.56
C GLN A 810 -53.20 2.96 4.59
N ASP A 811 -52.94 3.46 5.80
CA ASP A 811 -53.93 3.40 6.91
C ASP A 811 -54.70 4.71 7.03
N VAL A 812 -54.00 5.84 6.94
CA VAL A 812 -54.60 7.16 7.09
C VAL A 812 -55.15 7.63 5.74
N TRP A 813 -54.36 7.53 4.68
CA TRP A 813 -54.76 7.97 3.33
C TRP A 813 -55.41 6.88 2.47
N ARG A 814 -55.45 5.62 2.95
CA ARG A 814 -56.14 4.49 2.31
C ARG A 814 -55.63 4.14 0.92
N TRP A 815 -54.34 4.36 0.67
CA TRP A 815 -53.72 3.97 -0.59
C TRP A 815 -53.57 2.45 -0.70
N THR A 816 -53.71 1.91 -1.91
CA THR A 816 -53.33 0.52 -2.19
C THR A 816 -51.80 0.37 -2.17
N PRO A 817 -51.25 -0.84 -1.97
CA PRO A 817 -49.80 -1.04 -2.04
C PRO A 817 -49.23 -0.67 -3.41
N LEU A 818 -50.00 -0.86 -4.49
CA LEU A 818 -49.58 -0.44 -5.81
C LEU A 818 -49.52 1.09 -5.91
N GLN A 819 -50.49 1.82 -5.36
CA GLN A 819 -50.46 3.28 -5.28
C GLN A 819 -49.28 3.78 -4.46
N PHE A 820 -48.98 3.12 -3.32
CA PHE A 820 -47.78 3.39 -2.53
C PHE A 820 -46.52 3.18 -3.36
N ALA A 821 -46.38 2.05 -4.06
CA ALA A 821 -45.23 1.76 -4.90
C ALA A 821 -45.04 2.81 -6.00
N VAL A 822 -46.13 3.18 -6.69
CA VAL A 822 -46.10 4.25 -7.71
C VAL A 822 -45.71 5.59 -7.09
N GLY A 823 -46.26 5.94 -5.92
CA GLY A 823 -45.86 7.12 -5.16
C GLY A 823 -44.38 7.12 -4.80
N TRP A 824 -43.80 5.95 -4.54
CA TRP A 824 -42.37 5.77 -4.26
C TRP A 824 -41.46 5.72 -5.49
N THR A 825 -41.98 5.93 -6.71
CA THR A 825 -41.13 6.03 -7.92
C THR A 825 -39.98 7.05 -7.78
N PRO A 826 -40.18 8.26 -7.18
CA PRO A 826 -39.09 9.21 -6.96
C PRO A 826 -37.96 8.64 -6.09
N PHE A 827 -38.24 7.73 -5.16
CA PHE A 827 -37.21 7.08 -4.36
C PHE A 827 -36.21 6.31 -5.23
N VAL A 828 -36.69 5.58 -6.25
CA VAL A 828 -35.79 4.83 -7.14
C VAL A 828 -34.92 5.76 -7.99
N VAL A 829 -35.52 6.84 -8.50
CA VAL A 829 -34.82 7.82 -9.36
C VAL A 829 -33.78 8.58 -8.54
N CYS A 830 -34.20 9.12 -7.40
CA CYS A 830 -33.33 9.91 -6.53
C CYS A 830 -32.30 9.05 -5.80
N GLY A 831 -32.62 7.83 -5.39
CA GLY A 831 -31.66 6.91 -4.78
C GLY A 831 -30.57 6.46 -5.76
N THR A 832 -30.96 6.12 -6.99
CA THR A 832 -29.98 5.84 -8.06
C THR A 832 -29.11 7.08 -8.35
N ALA A 833 -29.71 8.27 -8.37
CA ALA A 833 -28.98 9.52 -8.52
C ALA A 833 -28.08 9.83 -7.31
N ALA A 834 -28.48 9.46 -6.10
CA ALA A 834 -27.73 9.63 -4.87
C ALA A 834 -26.44 8.80 -4.85
N ALA A 835 -26.50 7.55 -5.33
CA ALA A 835 -25.30 6.73 -5.50
C ALA A 835 -24.29 7.38 -6.46
N CYS A 836 -24.76 7.93 -7.59
CA CYS A 836 -23.93 8.68 -8.53
C CYS A 836 -23.40 9.99 -7.93
N LEU A 837 -24.25 10.70 -7.17
CA LEU A 837 -23.89 11.95 -6.50
C LEU A 837 -22.84 11.70 -5.42
N ALA A 838 -22.96 10.63 -4.62
CA ALA A 838 -21.97 10.24 -3.64
C ALA A 838 -20.61 10.01 -4.31
N ALA A 839 -20.57 9.22 -5.40
CA ALA A 839 -19.36 8.99 -6.19
C ALA A 839 -18.75 10.29 -6.75
N TRP A 840 -19.58 11.25 -7.15
CA TRP A 840 -19.14 12.56 -7.65
C TRP A 840 -18.71 13.54 -6.55
N LEU A 841 -19.27 13.43 -5.35
CA LEU A 841 -18.96 14.27 -4.19
C LEU A 841 -17.68 13.82 -3.48
N ILE A 842 -17.35 12.52 -3.49
CA ILE A 842 -16.15 11.96 -2.83
C ILE A 842 -14.87 12.74 -3.16
N PRO A 843 -14.54 13.05 -4.43
CA PRO A 843 -13.33 13.82 -4.75
C PRO A 843 -13.42 15.31 -4.39
N ARG A 844 -14.62 15.83 -4.11
CA ARG A 844 -14.91 17.28 -4.03
C ARG A 844 -15.11 17.78 -2.61
N LEU A 845 -15.70 16.96 -1.74
CA LEU A 845 -16.03 17.30 -0.35
C LEU A 845 -15.40 16.27 0.59
N ALA A 846 -14.95 16.74 1.76
CA ALA A 846 -14.53 15.82 2.83
C ALA A 846 -15.69 14.89 3.20
N ALA A 847 -15.38 13.62 3.47
CA ALA A 847 -16.40 12.60 3.76
C ALA A 847 -17.32 12.97 4.94
N GLN A 848 -16.82 13.71 5.94
CA GLN A 848 -17.63 14.25 7.03
C GLN A 848 -18.80 15.12 6.54
N TRP A 849 -18.59 15.93 5.50
CA TRP A 849 -19.63 16.81 4.97
C TRP A 849 -20.62 16.04 4.11
N ILE A 850 -20.18 14.98 3.44
CA ILE A 850 -21.07 14.05 2.72
C ILE A 850 -21.99 13.33 3.72
N LEU A 851 -21.43 12.88 4.85
CA LEU A 851 -22.17 12.30 5.96
C LEU A 851 -23.18 13.29 6.57
N ALA A 852 -22.77 14.55 6.77
CA ALA A 852 -23.63 15.62 7.27
C ALA A 852 -24.79 15.93 6.32
N ILE A 853 -24.53 15.99 5.00
CA ILE A 853 -25.57 16.20 3.98
C ILE A 853 -26.60 15.06 4.05
N GLY A 854 -26.16 13.81 4.12
CA GLY A 854 -27.05 12.66 4.28
C GLY A 854 -27.89 12.74 5.56
N THR A 855 -27.28 13.18 6.66
CA THR A 855 -27.97 13.34 7.96
C THR A 855 -29.01 14.47 7.92
N VAL A 856 -28.71 15.58 7.24
CA VAL A 856 -29.65 16.70 7.06
C VAL A 856 -30.84 16.26 6.21
N THR A 857 -30.62 15.49 5.13
CA THR A 857 -31.74 15.08 4.27
C THR A 857 -32.72 14.16 4.99
N ILE A 858 -32.24 13.20 5.80
CA ILE A 858 -33.15 12.36 6.62
C ILE A 858 -33.84 13.16 7.72
N LEU A 859 -33.15 14.11 8.37
CA LEU A 859 -33.74 14.97 9.38
C LEU A 859 -34.91 15.77 8.80
N VAL A 860 -34.68 16.47 7.68
CA VAL A 860 -35.72 17.28 7.02
C VAL A 860 -36.85 16.40 6.50
N SER A 861 -36.52 15.24 5.90
CA SER A 861 -37.54 14.30 5.42
C SER A 861 -38.44 13.77 6.54
N THR A 862 -37.87 13.49 7.71
CA THR A 862 -38.62 13.00 8.88
C THR A 862 -39.46 14.11 9.50
N VAL A 863 -38.97 15.36 9.54
CA VAL A 863 -39.77 16.53 9.97
C VAL A 863 -40.96 16.76 9.05
N LEU A 864 -40.76 16.68 7.73
CA LEU A 864 -41.85 16.79 6.77
C LEU A 864 -42.92 15.73 7.02
N MET A 865 -42.50 14.48 7.24
CA MET A 865 -43.42 13.38 7.54
C MET A 865 -44.14 13.54 8.88
N ALA A 866 -43.43 13.95 9.94
CA ALA A 866 -43.99 14.17 11.27
C ALA A 866 -45.08 15.26 11.31
N THR A 867 -45.00 16.22 10.38
CA THR A 867 -45.89 17.39 10.31
C THR A 867 -47.02 17.26 9.29
N VAL A 868 -47.14 16.12 8.59
CA VAL A 868 -48.17 15.91 7.57
C VAL A 868 -49.59 16.09 8.15
N PRO A 869 -50.43 16.95 7.55
CA PRO A 869 -51.84 17.06 7.86
C PRO A 869 -52.61 15.79 7.46
N LEU A 870 -53.72 15.52 8.16
CA LEU A 870 -54.58 14.37 7.85
C LEU A 870 -55.08 14.34 6.40
N ARG A 871 -55.29 15.52 5.81
CA ARG A 871 -55.67 15.68 4.40
C ARG A 871 -54.73 16.67 3.73
N GLN A 872 -53.96 16.19 2.76
CA GLN A 872 -53.06 17.02 1.96
C GLN A 872 -52.83 16.36 0.61
N SER A 873 -52.35 17.14 -0.37
CA SER A 873 -51.83 16.57 -1.61
C SER A 873 -50.48 15.89 -1.36
N TYR A 874 -50.27 14.77 -2.05
CA TYR A 874 -48.99 14.04 -2.07
C TYR A 874 -47.79 14.96 -2.35
N TRP A 875 -47.96 15.90 -3.28
CA TRP A 875 -46.90 16.80 -3.75
C TRP A 875 -46.36 17.77 -2.70
N ALA A 876 -47.14 18.12 -1.68
CA ALA A 876 -46.77 19.18 -0.75
C ALA A 876 -45.69 18.74 0.26
N GLN A 877 -45.81 17.54 0.85
CA GLN A 877 -44.88 17.06 1.87
C GLN A 877 -44.38 15.63 1.65
N ILE A 878 -45.22 14.72 1.13
CA ILE A 878 -44.79 13.32 0.90
C ILE A 878 -43.77 13.26 -0.24
N PHE A 879 -44.04 13.87 -1.39
CA PHE A 879 -43.10 13.91 -2.51
C PHE A 879 -41.72 14.45 -2.10
N PRO A 880 -41.58 15.64 -1.49
CA PRO A 880 -40.26 16.14 -1.09
C PRO A 880 -39.65 15.29 0.04
N SER A 881 -40.46 14.70 0.93
CA SER A 881 -39.97 13.76 1.94
C SER A 881 -39.34 12.53 1.29
N VAL A 882 -40.00 11.89 0.33
CA VAL A 882 -39.49 10.74 -0.45
C VAL A 882 -38.20 11.10 -1.19
N VAL A 883 -38.16 12.26 -1.85
CA VAL A 883 -36.97 12.74 -2.58
C VAL A 883 -35.78 12.93 -1.65
N LEU A 884 -35.96 13.63 -0.53
CA LEU A 884 -34.87 13.91 0.44
C LEU A 884 -34.37 12.62 1.10
N PHE A 885 -35.30 11.77 1.55
CA PHE A 885 -34.98 10.48 2.16
C PHE A 885 -34.13 9.61 1.24
N ALA A 886 -34.42 9.59 -0.06
CA ALA A 886 -33.70 8.76 -1.02
C ALA A 886 -32.18 9.02 -1.06
N PHE A 887 -31.71 10.22 -0.68
CA PHE A 887 -30.28 10.53 -0.64
C PHE A 887 -29.55 10.03 0.60
N CYS A 888 -30.25 9.88 1.74
CA CYS A 888 -29.59 9.57 3.01
C CYS A 888 -28.89 8.20 3.00
N PRO A 889 -29.55 7.07 2.67
CA PRO A 889 -28.96 5.75 2.80
C PRO A 889 -27.62 5.61 2.07
N ASP A 890 -27.54 6.13 0.84
CA ASP A 890 -26.33 6.02 0.01
C ASP A 890 -25.23 6.99 0.45
N LEU A 891 -25.56 8.24 0.75
CA LEU A 891 -24.56 9.23 1.24
C LEU A 891 -23.96 8.80 2.58
N VAL A 892 -24.79 8.36 3.53
CA VAL A 892 -24.35 7.87 4.84
C VAL A 892 -23.56 6.56 4.71
N TYR A 893 -24.00 5.62 3.87
CA TYR A 893 -23.28 4.37 3.66
C TYR A 893 -21.88 4.61 3.09
N THR A 894 -21.81 5.39 2.01
CA THR A 894 -20.56 5.65 1.29
C THR A 894 -19.60 6.47 2.13
N ALA A 895 -20.05 7.58 2.74
CA ALA A 895 -19.21 8.39 3.61
C ALA A 895 -18.78 7.60 4.86
N GLY A 896 -19.73 6.90 5.50
CA GLY A 896 -19.45 6.05 6.66
C GLY A 896 -18.42 4.98 6.36
N GLN A 897 -18.47 4.36 5.18
CA GLN A 897 -17.49 3.37 4.76
C GLN A 897 -16.09 3.93 4.58
N ILE A 898 -15.99 5.10 3.93
CA ILE A 898 -14.71 5.77 3.69
C ILE A 898 -14.10 6.18 5.03
N ILE A 899 -14.87 6.84 5.90
CA ILE A 899 -14.37 7.29 7.20
C ILE A 899 -13.99 6.09 8.07
N ALA A 900 -14.79 5.03 8.10
CA ALA A 900 -14.50 3.84 8.89
C ALA A 900 -13.23 3.13 8.42
N SER A 901 -13.06 2.97 7.10
CA SER A 901 -11.87 2.35 6.51
C SER A 901 -10.61 3.20 6.73
N ASN A 902 -10.74 4.53 6.69
CA ASN A 902 -9.61 5.44 6.90
C ASN A 902 -9.25 5.63 8.39
N SER A 903 -10.16 5.34 9.31
CA SER A 903 -9.93 5.50 10.76
C SER A 903 -9.21 4.31 11.39
N VAL A 904 -9.15 3.16 10.71
CA VAL A 904 -8.56 1.91 11.22
C VAL A 904 -7.35 1.47 10.39
N ARG A 905 -6.50 0.59 10.96
CA ARG A 905 -5.35 0.04 10.23
C ARG A 905 -5.81 -0.82 9.04
N ARG A 906 -5.00 -0.93 7.99
CA ARG A 906 -5.31 -1.71 6.77
C ARG A 906 -5.83 -3.12 7.00
N HIS A 907 -5.17 -3.89 7.86
CA HIS A 907 -5.59 -5.26 8.18
C HIS A 907 -6.94 -5.34 8.91
N GLN A 908 -7.46 -4.20 9.39
CA GLN A 908 -8.75 -4.05 10.09
C GLN A 908 -9.83 -3.39 9.22
N GLN A 909 -9.51 -2.91 8.00
CA GLN A 909 -10.45 -2.20 7.13
C GLN A 909 -11.66 -3.06 6.71
N GLY A 910 -11.44 -4.35 6.42
CA GLY A 910 -12.55 -5.27 6.12
C GLY A 910 -13.51 -5.46 7.30
N ILE A 911 -13.00 -5.42 8.53
CA ILE A 911 -13.78 -5.50 9.77
C ILE A 911 -14.55 -4.18 9.98
N ALA A 912 -13.89 -3.03 9.86
CA ALA A 912 -14.54 -1.73 9.98
C ALA A 912 -15.67 -1.56 8.94
N GLY A 913 -15.44 -1.97 7.69
CA GLY A 913 -16.44 -1.85 6.65
C GLY A 913 -17.62 -2.81 6.81
N SER A 914 -17.39 -4.05 7.27
CA SER A 914 -18.49 -4.97 7.60
C SER A 914 -19.30 -4.51 8.80
N LEU A 915 -18.70 -3.76 9.73
CA LEU A 915 -19.42 -3.12 10.84
C LEU A 915 -20.40 -2.04 10.32
N ILE A 916 -19.97 -1.17 9.41
CA ILE A 916 -20.86 -0.19 8.75
C ILE A 916 -22.00 -0.89 8.00
N GLY A 917 -21.70 -1.96 7.26
CA GLY A 917 -22.70 -2.80 6.59
C GLY A 917 -23.71 -3.44 7.54
N THR A 918 -23.27 -3.83 8.73
CA THR A 918 -24.13 -4.40 9.77
C THR A 918 -25.06 -3.34 10.35
N LEU A 919 -24.55 -2.13 10.62
CA LEU A 919 -25.33 -1.01 11.12
C LEU A 919 -26.43 -0.55 10.16
N ASN A 920 -26.25 -0.69 8.84
CA ASN A 920 -27.28 -0.37 7.85
C ASN A 920 -28.57 -1.18 8.09
N LEU A 921 -28.47 -2.51 8.08
CA LEU A 921 -29.65 -3.38 8.25
C LEU A 921 -30.12 -3.42 9.70
N TYR A 922 -29.18 -3.53 10.64
CA TYR A 922 -29.49 -3.63 12.07
C TYR A 922 -30.10 -2.32 12.61
N GLY A 923 -29.59 -1.17 12.17
CA GLY A 923 -30.10 0.15 12.54
C GLY A 923 -31.55 0.36 12.10
N ASN A 924 -31.90 0.00 10.87
CA ASN A 924 -33.28 0.09 10.38
C ASN A 924 -34.26 -0.67 11.28
N SER A 925 -33.92 -1.91 11.66
CA SER A 925 -34.76 -2.75 12.51
C SER A 925 -34.79 -2.27 13.97
N LEU A 926 -33.66 -1.82 14.52
CA LEU A 926 -33.62 -1.30 15.89
C LEU A 926 -34.41 0.01 16.03
N GLY A 927 -34.29 0.90 15.03
CA GLY A 927 -35.06 2.14 14.96
C GLY A 927 -36.56 1.86 14.95
N LEU A 928 -36.99 0.91 14.12
CA LEU A 928 -38.37 0.45 14.08
C LEU A 928 -38.83 -0.09 15.44
N GLY A 929 -38.08 -0.98 16.10
CA GLY A 929 -38.48 -1.53 17.41
C GLY A 929 -38.68 -0.45 18.48
N PHE A 930 -37.78 0.53 18.56
CA PHE A 930 -37.90 1.65 19.51
C PHE A 930 -39.09 2.55 19.14
N ALA A 931 -39.22 2.90 17.87
CA ALA A 931 -40.27 3.77 17.38
C ALA A 931 -41.66 3.14 17.54
N SER A 932 -41.82 1.85 17.23
CA SER A 932 -43.04 1.07 17.46
C SER A 932 -43.40 0.95 18.93
N THR A 933 -42.41 0.84 19.82
CA THR A 933 -42.66 0.84 21.27
C THR A 933 -43.24 2.18 21.72
N ILE A 934 -42.68 3.30 21.22
CA ILE A 934 -43.17 4.66 21.50
C ILE A 934 -44.58 4.85 20.93
N GLU A 935 -44.80 4.41 19.69
CA GLU A 935 -46.10 4.45 19.02
C GLU A 935 -47.16 3.72 19.85
N VAL A 936 -46.94 2.46 20.20
CA VAL A 936 -47.93 1.62 20.89
C VAL A 936 -48.26 2.21 22.27
N GLN A 937 -47.26 2.70 23.00
CA GLN A 937 -47.48 3.31 24.32
C GLN A 937 -48.30 4.60 24.23
N ILE A 938 -47.96 5.49 23.28
CA ILE A 938 -48.67 6.77 23.12
C ILE A 938 -50.06 6.58 22.50
N ALA A 939 -50.19 5.68 21.53
CA ALA A 939 -51.46 5.33 20.93
C ALA A 939 -52.43 4.76 21.98
N ARG A 940 -51.95 3.92 22.92
CA ARG A 940 -52.74 3.41 24.05
C ARG A 940 -53.07 4.50 25.07
N ALA A 941 -52.11 5.36 25.42
CA ALA A 941 -52.30 6.40 26.43
C ALA A 941 -53.29 7.49 26.01
N TYR A 942 -53.33 7.83 24.72
CA TYR A 942 -54.16 8.93 24.18
C TYR A 942 -55.28 8.44 23.23
N ASP A 943 -55.47 7.13 23.09
CA ASP A 943 -56.43 6.49 22.18
C ASP A 943 -56.39 7.04 20.74
N SER A 944 -55.18 7.31 20.24
CA SER A 944 -54.98 7.93 18.93
C SER A 944 -53.81 7.30 18.17
N PRO A 945 -54.06 6.47 17.13
CA PRO A 945 -52.99 5.87 16.33
C PRO A 945 -52.17 6.93 15.57
N VAL A 946 -52.82 8.02 15.15
CA VAL A 946 -52.14 9.14 14.47
C VAL A 946 -51.15 9.84 15.40
N LEU A 947 -51.49 10.02 16.67
CA LEU A 947 -50.58 10.62 17.65
C LEU A 947 -49.39 9.68 17.92
N GLY A 948 -49.63 8.36 17.96
CA GLY A 948 -48.59 7.34 18.03
C GLY A 948 -47.60 7.43 16.86
N TYR A 949 -48.11 7.47 15.62
CA TYR A 949 -47.26 7.61 14.42
C TYR A 949 -46.42 8.88 14.44
N ARG A 950 -47.01 10.02 14.85
CA ARG A 950 -46.29 11.28 14.96
C ARG A 950 -45.21 11.23 16.03
N ALA A 951 -45.49 10.64 17.20
CA ALA A 951 -44.50 10.53 18.26
C ALA A 951 -43.30 9.68 17.83
N ALA A 952 -43.54 8.57 17.12
CA ALA A 952 -42.50 7.74 16.55
C ALA A 952 -41.67 8.50 15.49
N LEU A 953 -42.30 9.31 14.65
CA LEU A 953 -41.59 10.19 13.71
C LEU A 953 -40.80 11.30 14.41
N TYR A 954 -41.31 11.91 15.49
CA TYR A 954 -40.57 12.88 16.30
C TYR A 954 -39.37 12.25 17.02
N PHE A 955 -39.47 10.98 17.43
CA PHE A 955 -38.31 10.22 17.89
C PHE A 955 -37.24 10.14 16.78
N GLY A 956 -37.65 9.83 15.54
CA GLY A 956 -36.79 9.90 14.35
C GLY A 956 -36.10 11.26 14.17
N VAL A 957 -36.85 12.37 14.32
CA VAL A 957 -36.28 13.73 14.29
C VAL A 957 -35.22 13.93 15.38
N GLY A 958 -35.51 13.50 16.61
CA GLY A 958 -34.59 13.63 17.75
C GLY A 958 -33.26 12.90 17.52
N ILE A 959 -33.31 11.64 17.08
CA ILE A 959 -32.09 10.86 16.83
C ILE A 959 -31.29 11.37 15.64
N SER A 960 -31.94 11.86 14.57
CA SER A 960 -31.25 12.48 13.44
C SER A 960 -30.57 13.81 13.83
N ALA A 961 -31.19 14.61 14.70
CA ALA A 961 -30.57 15.84 15.21
C ALA A 961 -29.34 15.54 16.07
N VAL A 962 -29.40 14.51 16.94
CA VAL A 962 -28.24 14.06 17.72
C VAL A 962 -27.14 13.53 16.80
N ALA A 963 -27.48 12.76 15.76
CA ALA A 963 -26.52 12.27 14.78
C ALA A 963 -25.79 13.43 14.09
N LEU A 964 -26.50 14.50 13.71
CA LEU A 964 -25.91 15.67 13.08
C LEU A 964 -24.94 16.42 14.01
N LEU A 965 -25.30 16.57 15.28
CA LEU A 965 -24.42 17.18 16.28
C LEU A 965 -23.16 16.34 16.49
N LEU A 966 -23.31 15.02 16.62
CA LEU A 966 -22.17 14.12 16.77
C LEU A 966 -21.23 14.18 15.57
N ASP A 967 -21.78 14.20 14.36
CA ASP A 967 -21.01 14.31 13.12
C ASP A 967 -20.21 15.61 13.07
N VAL A 968 -20.89 16.77 13.17
CA VAL A 968 -20.25 18.09 13.03
C VAL A 968 -19.19 18.37 14.09
N PHE A 969 -19.41 17.93 15.34
CA PHE A 969 -18.50 18.25 16.43
C PHE A 969 -17.38 17.22 16.63
N PHE A 970 -17.62 15.94 16.35
CA PHE A 970 -16.75 14.85 16.77
C PHE A 970 -16.27 13.95 15.63
N VAL A 971 -16.85 14.01 14.43
CA VAL A 971 -16.33 13.31 13.25
C VAL A 971 -15.51 14.31 12.45
N ARG A 972 -14.28 14.58 12.90
CA ARG A 972 -13.35 15.47 12.20
C ARG A 972 -12.39 14.66 11.34
N LEU A 973 -12.64 14.67 10.03
CA LEU A 973 -11.70 14.15 9.04
C LEU A 973 -11.36 15.28 8.06
N VAL A 974 -10.06 15.61 7.96
CA VAL A 974 -9.56 16.51 6.90
C VAL A 974 -9.87 15.87 5.55
N LYS A 975 -10.26 16.68 4.56
CA LYS A 975 -10.61 16.25 3.20
C LYS A 975 -9.54 15.28 2.68
N ASP A 976 -9.96 14.05 2.38
CA ASP A 976 -9.09 13.03 1.81
C ASP A 976 -9.12 13.20 0.29
N GLU A 977 -8.04 13.73 -0.30
CA GLU A 977 -7.95 14.01 -1.74
C GLU A 977 -7.39 12.81 -2.55
N ARG A 978 -7.40 11.61 -1.97
CA ARG A 978 -6.90 10.37 -2.58
C ARG A 978 -7.88 9.83 -3.63
N GLU A 979 -7.42 9.63 -4.87
CA GLU A 979 -8.11 8.81 -5.89
C GLU A 979 -7.23 7.61 -6.28
N GLY A 980 -7.74 6.38 -6.08
CA GLY A 980 -7.09 5.13 -6.50
C GLY A 980 -6.76 4.17 -5.36
N TRP A 981 -6.38 2.93 -5.70
CA TRP A 981 -5.82 1.96 -4.74
C TRP A 981 -4.36 2.34 -4.47
N GLU A 982 -4.14 3.41 -3.73
CA GLU A 982 -2.80 3.75 -3.24
C GLU A 982 -2.53 2.90 -1.99
N GLU A 983 -1.44 2.13 -2.05
CA GLU A 983 -0.91 1.53 -0.84
C GLU A 983 -0.51 2.64 0.15
N ASP A 984 -0.52 2.39 1.45
CA ASP A 984 -0.04 3.31 2.49
C ASP A 984 1.46 3.18 2.34
N VAL A 985 1.94 3.85 1.29
CA VAL A 985 3.26 4.40 1.24
C VAL A 985 3.12 5.56 2.21
N ASP A 986 3.69 5.42 3.41
CA ASP A 986 3.79 6.51 4.37
C ASP A 986 4.15 7.79 3.60
N LEU A 987 3.39 8.88 3.80
CA LEU A 987 3.35 10.17 3.05
C LEU A 987 4.70 10.89 2.86
N VAL A 988 5.75 10.21 3.25
CA VAL A 988 7.07 10.66 3.46
C VAL A 988 7.97 10.15 2.33
N ASP A 989 7.79 8.91 1.87
CA ASP A 989 8.43 8.34 0.66
C ASP A 989 7.97 9.07 -0.64
N VAL A 990 6.86 9.81 -0.55
CA VAL A 990 6.25 10.61 -1.61
C VAL A 990 7.07 11.85 -1.96
N SER A 991 7.66 12.49 -0.95
CA SER A 991 8.45 13.71 -1.11
C SER A 991 9.73 13.48 -1.92
N ASP A 992 10.40 12.36 -1.68
CA ASP A 992 11.63 11.96 -2.36
C ASP A 992 11.37 11.52 -3.82
N ARG A 993 10.25 10.85 -4.10
CA ARG A 993 9.88 10.42 -5.47
C ARG A 993 9.43 11.58 -6.37
N ALA A 994 8.65 12.54 -5.85
CA ALA A 994 8.22 13.71 -6.60
C ALA A 994 9.42 14.63 -6.94
N ALA A 995 10.29 14.89 -5.96
CA ALA A 995 11.52 15.68 -6.16
C ALA A 995 12.53 15.01 -7.11
N ALA A 996 12.60 13.66 -7.10
CA ALA A 996 13.52 12.90 -7.96
C ALA A 996 13.09 12.82 -9.44
N THR A 997 11.92 13.32 -9.83
CA THR A 997 11.32 13.02 -11.16
C THR A 997 10.75 14.21 -11.92
N GLY A 998 10.59 15.40 -11.31
CA GLY A 998 9.92 16.49 -12.04
C GLY A 998 8.96 17.36 -11.26
N ALA A 999 8.46 16.89 -10.12
CA ALA A 999 7.28 17.46 -9.50
C ALA A 999 7.61 18.13 -8.16
N GLN A 1000 7.17 19.38 -7.99
CA GLN A 1000 7.25 20.08 -6.71
C GLN A 1000 5.90 20.02 -6.00
N LEU A 1001 5.96 19.80 -4.68
CA LEU A 1001 4.82 20.04 -3.79
C LEU A 1001 4.52 21.54 -3.78
N PRO A 1002 3.24 21.97 -3.78
CA PRO A 1002 2.90 23.38 -3.66
C PRO A 1002 3.51 23.94 -2.37
N SER A 1003 4.23 25.06 -2.48
CA SER A 1003 4.80 25.74 -1.33
C SER A 1003 3.69 26.06 -0.34
N GLN A 1004 3.70 25.46 0.85
CA GLN A 1004 2.90 25.96 1.95
C GLN A 1004 3.43 27.35 2.29
N GLY A 1005 2.72 28.37 1.81
CA GLY A 1005 2.95 29.74 2.22
C GLY A 1005 2.80 29.82 3.73
N VAL A 1006 3.87 30.24 4.40
CA VAL A 1006 3.82 30.70 5.78
C VAL A 1006 2.80 31.83 5.85
N VAL A 1007 1.70 31.60 6.58
CA VAL A 1007 0.91 32.63 7.24
C VAL A 1007 0.87 32.28 8.72
#